data_AF-A0A7J7KHV2-F1
#
_entry.id   AF-A0A7J7KHV2-F1
#
_cell.length_a   1.000
_cell.length_b   1.000
_cell.length_c   1.000
_cell.angle_alpha   90.00
_cell.angle_beta   90.00
_cell.angle_gamma   90.00
#
_symmetry.space_group_name_H-M   'P 1'
#
loop_
_entity.id
_entity.type
_entity.pdbx_description
1 polymer ?
#
loop_
_entity_poly.entity_id
_entity_poly.type
_entity_poly.pdbx_seq_one_letter_code
_entity_poly.pdbx_strand_id
1 'polypeptide(L)'
;MGCGASVSQNENSEEQIYQNEELNRLLQEKGDVSDYSIPQIALCQMSYPPITPSCKSKKELLAAGSDSALQSRDITINTASLLNHTCNELVKMLTEELVSNLSKVRAIYSLIASLDIAQISAPAEEALIPKAPLEYVLKKIKNYQGNHAHLFCALCRVACVPCEVVSGYNKSSSYQLGKQIDRKKLAAQWNAVYVEQEWRLVDCFWSTVCVVGGEDSDQWDVLDVNGRLVTDRKISGDNKITHRINDFYFLPDPHSLKSTHIPRRKEWQLLPEKEQISITDFEQAAYTRERYYELGIRTSDSELDKCRLKADQGQVTIDLEIIEDSPSIDFKYMLFKAKSSKTDSSFEKFVLFERGTGFARYETNIPLEGEFKLDIFGKDGRKHNSMDLVCSYIIECVTGSDDKEPLPDDPAIGWGAETGHLSAFGIKPVTHKTGTITTTTGTVDIKFSLSQPVELMCLMLSNSHTKEQLDQYIYLEVTNEECIIHVTLPKKGVYACELFANEEGLPGEMQNVCNYVIKYHNKKATHNPLPYLPRNRAGAFTKVKELGVEVVTPTCPVVVTKDNKFEIQVKASDGIILYSSLHHCEQKSTASNQQVCYIKEEGRFDLTLERSGTYCFALYTGSENGSQLQNVYNCVIHNQAESTAKQSGTSELPKYKVIHTKEGGAQLPISKSSSENILASMSRERGLADESSCKVNIADDGKKATIDIKVFENGVYLVDVYARSNQESTVILKERYKVIHEGGVVNKKEVEVEEKEEEVESEEETPEEESEEDVRIRELKQKLLNAIASGDEENLASAIEEFKAAGDIPDPKKILAKAERELQIIRMRRRLVAVTQSEDIEELEETLIEANSIKHRGKLDKEIAAAKKRLEKLRNMDELRNAVFKLDQRTVAEIKSFSSPPEPIKIVMKGTLLLLGNTKGDMKDWRSIVALIGKTGKESLKRRVMEFRIRNLTMEVADEAKQLLSPMSLTEVRDASTGAATFYLWSLAMIEEAEQRHEKQ
;
A
#
# COMPACT_ATOMS: atom_id res chain seq x y z
N MET A 1 -39.66 38.00 29.48
CA MET A 1 -39.46 37.41 30.82
C MET A 1 -40.00 35.99 30.75
N GLY A 2 -39.28 34.88 30.83
CA GLY A 2 -37.88 34.53 31.08
C GLY A 2 -37.88 33.02 31.38
N CYS A 3 -36.79 32.31 31.00
CA CYS A 3 -36.47 30.88 31.18
C CYS A 3 -37.16 29.90 30.20
N GLY A 4 -36.49 28.96 29.51
CA GLY A 4 -35.09 28.50 29.47
C GLY A 4 -35.00 27.06 28.88
N ALA A 5 -33.80 26.65 28.42
CA ALA A 5 -33.33 25.32 27.98
C ALA A 5 -33.79 24.84 26.58
N SER A 6 -32.98 24.63 25.52
CA SER A 6 -31.64 24.03 25.24
C SER A 6 -31.79 22.66 24.53
N VAL A 7 -31.29 22.59 23.30
CA VAL A 7 -31.47 21.53 22.28
C VAL A 7 -30.25 20.61 22.22
N SER A 8 -30.49 19.30 22.07
CA SER A 8 -29.57 18.17 21.99
C SER A 8 -28.99 17.98 20.58
N GLN A 9 -27.67 17.91 20.48
CA GLN A 9 -26.90 17.63 19.26
C GLN A 9 -25.60 16.90 19.62
N ASN A 10 -25.67 15.59 19.70
CA ASN A 10 -24.74 14.54 19.29
C ASN A 10 -25.64 13.28 19.41
N GLU A 11 -25.49 12.17 18.68
CA GLU A 11 -26.25 10.95 19.11
C GLU A 11 -25.40 9.68 19.16
N ASN A 12 -24.30 9.55 18.40
CA ASN A 12 -23.45 8.35 18.51
C ASN A 12 -22.12 8.58 19.25
N SER A 13 -21.55 9.79 19.17
CA SER A 13 -20.60 10.28 20.18
C SER A 13 -21.34 10.63 21.47
N GLU A 14 -22.58 11.14 21.39
CA GLU A 14 -23.47 11.25 22.56
C GLU A 14 -23.88 9.88 23.08
N GLU A 15 -24.11 8.82 22.29
CA GLU A 15 -24.41 7.51 22.88
C GLU A 15 -23.23 6.98 23.69
N GLN A 16 -21.98 7.20 23.27
CA GLN A 16 -20.79 6.84 24.04
C GLN A 16 -20.55 7.79 25.24
N ILE A 17 -20.79 9.08 25.05
CA ILE A 17 -20.75 10.10 26.11
C ILE A 17 -21.91 9.90 27.10
N TYR A 18 -23.08 9.40 26.68
CA TYR A 18 -24.30 9.11 27.44
C TYR A 18 -24.19 7.75 28.12
N GLN A 19 -23.60 6.75 27.44
CA GLN A 19 -23.12 5.49 28.04
C GLN A 19 -22.19 5.79 29.21
N ASN A 20 -21.23 6.69 29.01
CA ASN A 20 -20.30 7.08 30.07
C ASN A 20 -20.94 8.04 31.07
N GLU A 21 -21.82 8.97 30.68
CA GLU A 21 -22.47 9.94 31.56
C GLU A 21 -23.54 9.30 32.45
N GLU A 22 -24.34 8.36 31.96
CA GLU A 22 -25.37 7.66 32.73
C GLU A 22 -24.75 6.61 33.67
N LEU A 23 -23.77 5.84 33.20
CA LEU A 23 -22.95 4.96 34.04
C LEU A 23 -22.20 5.78 35.11
N ASN A 24 -21.67 6.96 34.76
CA ASN A 24 -20.99 7.84 35.72
C ASN A 24 -21.95 8.56 36.66
N ARG A 25 -23.16 8.90 36.25
CA ARG A 25 -24.21 9.43 37.13
C ARG A 25 -24.58 8.39 38.19
N LEU A 26 -24.71 7.12 37.78
CA LEU A 26 -24.96 6.00 38.67
C LEU A 26 -23.77 5.68 39.60
N LEU A 27 -22.52 5.88 39.15
CA LEU A 27 -21.31 5.75 39.97
C LEU A 27 -21.10 6.95 40.92
N GLN A 28 -21.59 8.15 40.58
CA GLN A 28 -21.48 9.36 41.39
C GLN A 28 -22.56 9.46 42.47
N GLU A 29 -23.79 9.02 42.20
CA GLU A 29 -24.92 9.15 43.14
C GLU A 29 -24.87 8.14 44.31
N LYS A 30 -24.13 7.03 44.19
CA LYS A 30 -24.19 5.92 45.17
C LYS A 30 -22.89 5.57 45.88
N GLY A 31 -21.76 6.23 45.57
CA GLY A 31 -20.45 5.73 46.00
C GLY A 31 -20.18 4.34 45.41
N ASP A 32 -19.00 3.78 45.68
CA ASP A 32 -18.51 2.49 45.15
C ASP A 32 -19.65 1.45 45.03
N VAL A 33 -20.15 1.22 43.80
CA VAL A 33 -21.36 0.41 43.63
C VAL A 33 -20.99 -1.06 43.56
N SER A 34 -20.61 -1.59 44.72
CA SER A 34 -20.58 -3.03 44.98
C SER A 34 -21.99 -3.65 45.01
N ASP A 35 -23.06 -2.86 44.87
CA ASP A 35 -24.44 -3.23 45.20
C ASP A 35 -25.42 -3.36 44.03
N TYR A 36 -24.96 -3.28 42.77
CA TYR A 36 -25.78 -3.72 41.64
C TYR A 36 -25.75 -5.24 41.52
N SER A 37 -26.42 -5.88 42.47
CA SER A 37 -27.07 -7.19 42.37
C SER A 37 -26.47 -8.08 41.27
N ILE A 38 -25.28 -8.62 41.54
CA ILE A 38 -24.92 -9.94 41.01
C ILE A 38 -26.17 -10.79 41.27
N PRO A 39 -26.71 -11.53 40.28
CA PRO A 39 -27.69 -12.54 40.64
C PRO A 39 -27.11 -13.32 41.80
N GLN A 40 -27.77 -13.34 42.97
CA GLN A 40 -27.37 -14.13 44.13
C GLN A 40 -27.21 -15.58 43.68
N ILE A 41 -26.04 -15.89 43.16
CA ILE A 41 -25.51 -17.20 42.85
C ILE A 41 -24.67 -17.48 44.08
N ALA A 42 -24.80 -18.67 44.65
CA ALA A 42 -24.06 -19.08 45.82
C ALA A 42 -22.56 -18.82 45.59
N LEU A 43 -22.05 -17.72 46.16
CA LEU A 43 -20.66 -17.32 46.02
C LEU A 43 -19.85 -18.34 46.79
N CYS A 44 -18.87 -18.96 46.12
CA CYS A 44 -17.85 -19.73 46.80
C CYS A 44 -17.18 -18.80 47.83
N GLN A 45 -16.98 -19.25 49.07
CA GLN A 45 -16.25 -18.49 50.09
C GLN A 45 -14.77 -18.41 49.68
N MET A 46 -14.43 -17.44 48.83
CA MET A 46 -13.09 -17.29 48.26
C MET A 46 -12.29 -16.25 49.03
N SER A 47 -11.06 -16.61 49.41
CA SER A 47 -10.08 -15.66 49.93
C SER A 47 -9.34 -15.00 48.76
N TYR A 48 -9.21 -13.67 48.80
CA TYR A 48 -8.54 -12.90 47.76
C TYR A 48 -7.04 -12.71 48.10
N PRO A 49 -6.11 -13.07 47.19
CA PRO A 49 -4.69 -12.82 47.37
C PRO A 49 -4.34 -11.33 47.44
N PRO A 50 -3.23 -10.94 48.09
CA PRO A 50 -2.79 -9.54 48.13
C PRO A 50 -2.46 -9.02 46.72
N ILE A 51 -2.73 -7.73 46.49
CA ILE A 51 -2.40 -7.06 45.23
C ILE A 51 -0.88 -6.90 45.19
N THR A 52 -0.26 -7.48 44.17
CA THR A 52 1.19 -7.46 43.96
C THR A 52 1.50 -7.14 42.49
N PRO A 53 2.64 -6.51 42.18
CA PRO A 53 3.05 -6.28 40.79
C PRO A 53 3.20 -7.58 40.01
N SER A 54 2.87 -7.55 38.72
CA SER A 54 3.11 -8.68 37.82
C SER A 54 4.60 -8.89 37.61
N CYS A 55 5.05 -10.14 37.62
CA CYS A 55 6.48 -10.48 37.48
C CYS A 55 6.79 -11.25 36.19
N LYS A 56 5.82 -11.96 35.61
CA LYS A 56 5.99 -12.68 34.34
C LYS A 56 5.38 -11.90 33.18
N SER A 57 5.97 -12.06 32.01
CA SER A 57 5.39 -11.60 30.74
C SER A 57 4.20 -12.46 30.33
N LYS A 58 3.29 -11.91 29.50
CA LYS A 58 2.18 -12.65 28.89
C LYS A 58 2.70 -13.90 28.17
N LYS A 59 3.83 -13.78 27.46
CA LYS A 59 4.46 -14.89 26.73
C LYS A 59 4.90 -16.02 27.65
N GLU A 60 5.53 -15.71 28.79
CA GLU A 60 5.95 -16.70 29.78
C GLU A 60 4.76 -17.40 30.45
N LEU A 61 3.70 -16.64 30.78
CA LEU A 61 2.46 -17.20 31.35
C LEU A 61 1.80 -18.20 30.40
N LEU A 62 1.69 -17.85 29.12
CA LEU A 62 1.08 -18.71 28.12
C LEU A 62 1.96 -19.93 27.78
N ALA A 63 3.29 -19.80 27.86
CA ALA A 63 4.22 -20.90 27.65
C ALA A 63 4.28 -21.88 28.84
N ALA A 64 4.08 -21.40 30.07
CA ALA A 64 4.05 -22.21 31.28
C ALA A 64 2.77 -23.05 31.43
N GLY A 65 1.70 -22.69 30.72
CA GLY A 65 0.46 -23.47 30.66
C GLY A 65 0.69 -24.79 29.92
N SER A 66 0.81 -25.90 30.65
CA SER A 66 1.05 -27.25 30.11
C SER A 66 -0.12 -27.88 29.34
N ASP A 67 -1.19 -27.12 29.06
CA ASP A 67 -2.40 -27.62 28.40
C ASP A 67 -2.31 -27.42 26.88
N SER A 68 -2.24 -28.52 26.14
CA SER A 68 -2.47 -28.54 24.68
C SER A 68 -3.83 -27.96 24.26
N ALA A 69 -4.73 -27.73 25.24
CA ALA A 69 -6.05 -27.12 25.08
C ALA A 69 -6.04 -25.59 24.93
N LEU A 70 -4.94 -24.89 25.26
CA LEU A 70 -4.81 -23.43 25.07
C LEU A 70 -4.72 -23.01 23.60
N GLN A 71 -4.33 -23.94 22.71
CA GLN A 71 -4.18 -23.71 21.26
C GLN A 71 -5.30 -24.35 20.42
N SER A 72 -6.11 -25.26 20.97
CA SER A 72 -6.98 -26.16 20.18
C SER A 72 -8.48 -26.01 20.43
N ARG A 73 -8.92 -25.02 21.19
CA ARG A 73 -10.33 -24.67 21.37
C ARG A 73 -10.60 -23.27 20.81
N ASP A 74 -10.42 -23.12 19.50
CA ASP A 74 -11.27 -22.21 18.73
C ASP A 74 -12.67 -22.79 18.85
N ILE A 75 -13.39 -22.34 19.88
CA ILE A 75 -14.75 -22.77 20.16
C ILE A 75 -15.62 -22.16 19.07
N THR A 76 -15.72 -22.85 17.92
CA THR A 76 -16.78 -22.70 16.92
C THR A 76 -18.09 -23.25 17.49
N ILE A 77 -18.45 -22.86 18.71
CA ILE A 77 -19.78 -23.10 19.26
C ILE A 77 -20.60 -21.88 18.85
N ASN A 78 -21.84 -22.11 18.45
CA ASN A 78 -22.85 -21.06 18.33
C ASN A 78 -23.01 -20.39 19.72
N THR A 79 -22.19 -19.38 20.02
CA THR A 79 -21.97 -18.86 21.37
C THR A 79 -23.20 -18.19 21.97
N ALA A 80 -24.11 -17.71 21.11
CA ALA A 80 -25.39 -17.17 21.53
C ALA A 80 -26.30 -18.22 22.20
N SER A 81 -26.26 -19.49 21.77
CA SER A 81 -27.08 -20.55 22.39
C SER A 81 -26.59 -20.92 23.79
N LEU A 82 -25.27 -20.83 24.03
CA LEU A 82 -24.65 -21.08 25.32
C LEU A 82 -25.08 -20.08 26.40
N LEU A 83 -25.36 -18.82 26.00
CA LEU A 83 -25.78 -17.79 26.94
C LEU A 83 -27.18 -18.03 27.53
N ASN A 84 -27.98 -18.92 26.94
CA ASN A 84 -29.30 -19.29 27.47
C ASN A 84 -29.21 -20.09 28.77
N HIS A 85 -28.09 -20.73 29.06
CA HIS A 85 -27.91 -21.50 30.30
C HIS A 85 -27.74 -20.61 31.53
N THR A 86 -27.94 -21.16 32.73
CA THR A 86 -27.57 -20.45 33.95
C THR A 86 -26.04 -20.25 34.02
N CYS A 87 -25.57 -19.23 34.76
CA CYS A 87 -24.12 -19.00 34.91
C CYS A 87 -23.35 -20.24 35.40
N ASN A 88 -23.95 -21.04 36.30
CA ASN A 88 -23.35 -22.26 36.83
C ASN A 88 -23.20 -23.36 35.76
N GLU A 89 -24.26 -23.58 34.98
CA GLU A 89 -24.23 -24.56 33.88
C GLU A 89 -23.26 -24.15 32.79
N LEU A 90 -23.28 -22.87 32.39
CA LEU A 90 -22.36 -22.33 31.40
C LEU A 90 -20.91 -22.50 31.83
N VAL A 91 -20.58 -22.08 33.06
CA VAL A 91 -19.21 -22.20 33.58
C VAL A 91 -18.81 -23.66 33.71
N LYS A 92 -19.71 -24.55 34.18
CA LYS A 92 -19.43 -25.98 34.22
C LYS A 92 -19.09 -26.50 32.83
N MET A 93 -19.91 -26.22 31.82
CA MET A 93 -19.67 -26.63 30.43
C MET A 93 -18.34 -26.11 29.87
N LEU A 94 -17.97 -24.87 30.21
CA LEU A 94 -16.72 -24.27 29.74
C LEU A 94 -15.48 -24.81 30.48
N THR A 95 -15.62 -25.24 31.74
CA THR A 95 -14.48 -25.45 32.65
C THR A 95 -14.35 -26.86 33.22
N GLU A 96 -15.29 -27.78 32.96
CA GLU A 96 -15.33 -29.13 33.57
C GLU A 96 -14.07 -29.96 33.30
N GLU A 97 -13.45 -29.81 32.12
CA GLU A 97 -12.21 -30.50 31.76
C GLU A 97 -10.94 -29.67 31.99
N LEU A 98 -11.07 -28.44 32.50
CA LEU A 98 -9.97 -27.49 32.64
C LEU A 98 -9.43 -27.48 34.07
N VAL A 99 -8.15 -27.81 34.22
CA VAL A 99 -7.50 -27.92 35.53
C VAL A 99 -6.95 -26.57 36.00
N SER A 100 -6.25 -25.83 35.13
CA SER A 100 -5.61 -24.56 35.50
C SER A 100 -6.60 -23.38 35.50
N ASN A 101 -6.38 -22.41 36.40
CA ASN A 101 -7.15 -21.16 36.39
C ASN A 101 -6.93 -20.39 35.08
N LEU A 102 -5.72 -20.46 34.51
CA LEU A 102 -5.39 -19.84 33.23
C LEU A 102 -6.27 -20.37 32.08
N SER A 103 -6.41 -21.69 31.96
CA SER A 103 -7.26 -22.33 30.94
C SER A 103 -8.73 -21.94 31.13
N LYS A 104 -9.23 -21.93 32.37
CA LYS A 104 -10.62 -21.52 32.68
C LYS A 104 -10.89 -20.06 32.29
N VAL A 105 -9.98 -19.17 32.67
CA VAL A 105 -10.06 -17.74 32.36
C VAL A 105 -9.98 -17.49 30.86
N ARG A 106 -9.14 -18.25 30.13
CA ARG A 106 -9.08 -18.22 28.66
C ARG A 106 -10.41 -18.62 28.04
N ALA A 107 -11.02 -19.71 28.47
CA ALA A 107 -12.31 -20.18 27.93
C ALA A 107 -13.43 -19.14 28.16
N ILE A 108 -13.49 -18.54 29.36
CA ILE A 108 -14.46 -17.49 29.68
C ILE A 108 -14.20 -16.24 28.84
N TYR A 109 -12.94 -15.81 28.72
CA TYR A 109 -12.56 -14.66 27.87
C TYR A 109 -12.95 -14.90 26.42
N SER A 110 -12.56 -16.04 25.84
CA SER A 110 -12.86 -16.39 24.44
C SER A 110 -14.36 -16.44 24.17
N LEU A 111 -15.16 -16.93 25.12
CA LEU A 111 -16.61 -16.86 25.00
C LEU A 111 -17.06 -15.40 24.86
N ILE A 112 -16.73 -14.54 25.83
CA ILE A 112 -17.18 -13.14 25.84
C ILE A 112 -16.63 -12.39 24.62
N ALA A 113 -15.36 -12.60 24.26
CA ALA A 113 -14.69 -11.98 23.14
C ALA A 113 -15.32 -12.36 21.79
N SER A 114 -15.95 -13.53 21.69
CA SER A 114 -16.67 -13.98 20.50
C SER A 114 -18.10 -13.42 20.37
N LEU A 115 -18.61 -12.73 21.41
CA LEU A 115 -19.97 -12.22 21.41
C LEU A 115 -20.06 -10.91 20.63
N ASP A 116 -20.63 -10.97 19.43
CA ASP A 116 -21.10 -9.77 18.75
C ASP A 116 -22.40 -9.29 19.38
N ILE A 117 -22.28 -8.56 20.50
CA ILE A 117 -23.41 -8.08 21.30
C ILE A 117 -24.38 -7.24 20.45
N ALA A 118 -23.89 -6.48 19.47
CA ALA A 118 -24.75 -5.73 18.57
C ALA A 118 -25.69 -6.65 17.79
N GLN A 119 -25.20 -7.82 17.36
CA GLN A 119 -25.95 -8.78 16.55
C GLN A 119 -26.82 -9.78 17.34
N ILE A 120 -26.65 -9.90 18.66
CA ILE A 120 -27.49 -10.80 19.48
C ILE A 120 -28.94 -10.29 19.51
N SER A 121 -29.86 -11.06 18.94
CA SER A 121 -31.29 -10.74 18.91
C SER A 121 -31.96 -11.11 20.23
N ALA A 122 -32.90 -10.28 20.72
CA ALA A 122 -33.66 -10.61 21.91
C ALA A 122 -34.69 -11.71 21.59
N PRO A 123 -34.69 -12.86 22.28
CA PRO A 123 -35.79 -13.82 22.20
C PRO A 123 -37.05 -13.21 22.83
N ALA A 124 -38.21 -13.85 22.62
CA ALA A 124 -39.45 -13.47 23.30
C ALA A 124 -39.24 -13.43 24.83
N GLU A 125 -39.84 -12.45 25.52
CA GLU A 125 -39.56 -12.16 26.94
C GLU A 125 -39.85 -13.36 27.87
N GLU A 126 -40.78 -14.23 27.45
CA GLU A 126 -41.15 -15.48 28.12
C GLU A 126 -40.09 -16.59 28.02
N ALA A 127 -39.11 -16.47 27.11
CA ALA A 127 -38.04 -17.45 26.87
C ALA A 127 -36.71 -17.10 27.58
N LEU A 128 -36.62 -15.94 28.25
CA LEU A 128 -35.42 -15.53 28.98
C LEU A 128 -35.36 -16.22 30.35
N ILE A 129 -34.30 -17.00 30.57
CA ILE A 129 -34.02 -17.60 31.89
C ILE A 129 -33.55 -16.48 32.84
N PRO A 130 -34.26 -16.24 33.97
CA PRO A 130 -33.85 -15.23 34.93
C PRO A 130 -32.44 -15.49 35.44
N LYS A 131 -31.62 -14.44 35.54
CA LYS A 131 -30.23 -14.46 36.00
C LYS A 131 -29.26 -15.18 35.06
N ALA A 132 -29.66 -15.53 33.83
CA ALA A 132 -28.76 -16.09 32.83
C ALA A 132 -27.83 -15.01 32.22
N PRO A 133 -26.63 -15.40 31.73
CA PRO A 133 -25.73 -14.52 31.01
C PRO A 133 -26.39 -13.79 29.82
N LEU A 134 -27.28 -14.47 29.07
CA LEU A 134 -28.00 -13.82 27.96
C LEU A 134 -28.91 -12.70 28.44
N GLU A 135 -29.62 -12.89 29.56
CA GLU A 135 -30.45 -11.84 30.14
C GLU A 135 -29.59 -10.64 30.55
N TYR A 136 -28.41 -10.88 31.14
CA TYR A 136 -27.48 -9.80 31.50
C TYR A 136 -27.00 -9.05 30.25
N VAL A 137 -26.59 -9.75 29.19
CA VAL A 137 -26.19 -9.12 27.92
C VAL A 137 -27.32 -8.28 27.32
N LEU A 138 -28.54 -8.83 27.24
CA LEU A 138 -29.68 -8.18 26.61
C LEU A 138 -30.33 -7.08 27.45
N LYS A 139 -30.43 -7.24 28.77
CA LYS A 139 -31.11 -6.29 29.66
C LYS A 139 -30.17 -5.31 30.35
N LYS A 140 -28.90 -5.68 30.55
CA LYS A 140 -27.91 -4.83 31.27
C LYS A 140 -26.88 -4.23 30.34
N ILE A 141 -26.21 -5.02 29.49
CA ILE A 141 -25.18 -4.47 28.59
C ILE A 141 -25.80 -3.63 27.48
N LYS A 142 -26.83 -4.14 26.78
CA LYS A 142 -27.51 -3.36 25.70
C LYS A 142 -28.25 -2.12 26.19
N ASN A 143 -28.72 -2.12 27.44
CA ASN A 143 -29.42 -0.98 28.04
C ASN A 143 -28.50 -0.13 28.93
N TYR A 144 -27.18 -0.31 28.84
CA TYR A 144 -26.18 0.52 29.54
C TYR A 144 -26.28 0.51 31.07
N GLN A 145 -26.90 -0.53 31.64
CA GLN A 145 -27.03 -0.77 33.08
C GLN A 145 -26.00 -1.78 33.62
N GLY A 146 -25.04 -2.17 32.78
CA GLY A 146 -23.99 -3.15 33.07
C GLY A 146 -22.96 -3.20 31.93
N ASN A 147 -21.84 -3.88 32.14
CA ASN A 147 -20.77 -3.95 31.13
C ASN A 147 -20.07 -5.32 31.13
N HIS A 148 -19.17 -5.51 30.16
CA HIS A 148 -18.40 -6.74 29.98
C HIS A 148 -17.62 -7.13 31.24
N ALA A 149 -17.06 -6.15 31.98
CA ALA A 149 -16.23 -6.42 33.13
C ALA A 149 -17.00 -7.10 34.27
N HIS A 150 -18.25 -6.71 34.49
CA HIS A 150 -19.13 -7.36 35.46
C HIS A 150 -19.50 -8.78 35.06
N LEU A 151 -19.82 -9.02 33.77
CA LEU A 151 -20.14 -10.36 33.27
C LEU A 151 -18.94 -11.30 33.41
N PHE A 152 -17.75 -10.86 32.98
CA PHE A 152 -16.52 -11.62 33.10
C PHE A 152 -16.18 -11.95 34.55
N CYS A 153 -16.29 -10.97 35.45
CA CYS A 153 -16.06 -11.17 36.88
C CYS A 153 -17.05 -12.18 37.48
N ALA A 154 -18.33 -12.10 37.13
CA ALA A 154 -19.34 -13.05 37.60
C ALA A 154 -19.03 -14.49 37.17
N LEU A 155 -18.67 -14.70 35.90
CA LEU A 155 -18.33 -16.03 35.37
C LEU A 155 -17.04 -16.58 36.01
N CYS A 156 -16.03 -15.73 36.21
CA CYS A 156 -14.79 -16.12 36.91
C CYS A 156 -15.04 -16.54 38.35
N ARG A 157 -15.87 -15.79 39.09
CA ARG A 157 -16.22 -16.11 40.48
C ARG A 157 -17.00 -17.43 40.60
N VAL A 158 -17.91 -17.70 39.66
CA VAL A 158 -18.58 -19.01 39.55
C VAL A 158 -17.58 -20.13 39.26
N ALA A 159 -16.56 -19.87 38.44
CA ALA A 159 -15.46 -20.80 38.16
C ALA A 159 -14.47 -20.95 39.33
N CYS A 160 -14.75 -20.32 40.47
CA CYS A 160 -13.88 -20.25 41.64
C CYS A 160 -12.49 -19.64 41.32
N VAL A 161 -12.44 -18.63 40.44
CA VAL A 161 -11.23 -17.86 40.13
C VAL A 161 -11.35 -16.45 40.72
N PRO A 162 -10.37 -15.97 41.55
CA PRO A 162 -10.40 -14.61 42.08
C PRO A 162 -10.36 -13.60 40.95
N CYS A 163 -11.39 -12.75 40.87
CA CYS A 163 -11.52 -11.72 39.86
C CYS A 163 -12.12 -10.46 40.49
N GLU A 164 -11.56 -9.31 40.15
CA GLU A 164 -11.99 -7.99 40.58
C GLU A 164 -12.34 -7.09 39.39
N VAL A 165 -13.31 -6.21 39.59
CA VAL A 165 -13.64 -5.17 38.61
C VAL A 165 -12.79 -3.94 38.96
N VAL A 166 -11.91 -3.56 38.05
CA VAL A 166 -11.04 -2.39 38.18
C VAL A 166 -11.72 -1.20 37.53
N SER A 167 -12.00 -0.16 38.33
CA SER A 167 -12.55 1.10 37.84
C SER A 167 -11.44 2.12 37.59
N GLY A 168 -11.51 2.80 36.45
CA GLY A 168 -10.46 3.71 35.99
C GLY A 168 -10.91 4.63 34.86
N TYR A 169 -9.93 5.06 34.08
CA TYR A 169 -10.11 5.85 32.87
C TYR A 169 -9.36 5.19 31.72
N ASN A 170 -9.90 5.23 30.51
CA ASN A 170 -9.18 4.82 29.31
C ASN A 170 -9.22 5.88 28.20
N LYS A 171 -8.23 5.86 27.31
CA LYS A 171 -8.18 6.74 26.13
C LYS A 171 -9.03 6.12 25.02
N SER A 172 -10.31 6.45 24.99
CA SER A 172 -11.25 6.07 23.92
C SER A 172 -11.28 7.10 22.79
N SER A 173 -12.17 6.93 21.81
CA SER A 173 -12.44 7.89 20.71
C SER A 173 -12.70 9.33 21.17
N SER A 174 -13.19 9.52 22.40
CA SER A 174 -13.48 10.84 22.97
C SER A 174 -12.26 11.54 23.58
N TYR A 175 -11.09 10.88 23.65
CA TYR A 175 -9.88 11.48 24.20
C TYR A 175 -9.18 12.36 23.17
N GLN A 176 -8.95 13.62 23.53
CA GLN A 176 -8.13 14.54 22.73
C GLN A 176 -6.67 14.47 23.18
N LEU A 177 -5.77 14.19 22.24
CA LEU A 177 -4.34 14.00 22.52
C LEU A 177 -3.73 15.19 23.30
N GLY A 178 -3.11 14.87 24.44
CA GLY A 178 -2.43 15.84 25.28
C GLY A 178 -3.35 16.87 25.97
N LYS A 179 -4.66 16.60 26.03
CA LYS A 179 -5.61 17.33 26.89
C LYS A 179 -5.85 16.55 28.18
N GLN A 180 -6.40 17.24 29.18
CA GLN A 180 -6.81 16.62 30.44
C GLN A 180 -7.94 15.61 30.21
N ILE A 181 -7.96 14.53 30.99
CA ILE A 181 -9.01 13.52 30.91
C ILE A 181 -10.33 14.13 31.38
N ASP A 182 -11.34 14.08 30.51
CA ASP A 182 -12.72 14.25 30.96
C ASP A 182 -13.15 13.01 31.75
N ARG A 183 -13.09 13.12 33.08
CA ARG A 183 -13.40 12.03 34.02
C ARG A 183 -14.84 11.51 33.89
N LYS A 184 -15.75 12.26 33.24
CA LYS A 184 -17.14 11.82 32.97
C LYS A 184 -17.27 11.15 31.61
N LYS A 185 -16.48 11.54 30.62
CA LYS A 185 -16.55 10.93 29.28
C LYS A 185 -15.64 9.74 29.08
N LEU A 186 -14.61 9.58 29.92
CA LEU A 186 -13.55 8.58 29.74
C LEU A 186 -13.48 7.55 30.87
N ALA A 187 -14.47 7.52 31.78
CA ALA A 187 -14.49 6.49 32.81
C ALA A 187 -14.77 5.12 32.19
N ALA A 188 -14.05 4.11 32.64
CA ALA A 188 -14.18 2.75 32.14
C ALA A 188 -13.95 1.73 33.26
N GLN A 189 -14.33 0.49 32.98
CA GLN A 189 -14.12 -0.64 33.89
C GLN A 189 -13.59 -1.84 33.11
N TRP A 190 -12.58 -2.49 33.67
CA TRP A 190 -11.98 -3.73 33.18
C TRP A 190 -11.78 -4.68 34.36
N ASN A 191 -11.03 -5.76 34.19
CA ASN A 191 -10.85 -6.78 35.23
C ASN A 191 -9.39 -6.96 35.63
N ALA A 192 -9.20 -7.38 36.88
CA ALA A 192 -7.99 -8.04 37.35
C ALA A 192 -8.35 -9.46 37.77
N VAL A 193 -7.60 -10.46 37.30
CA VAL A 193 -7.84 -11.88 37.56
C VAL A 193 -6.58 -12.54 38.11
N TYR A 194 -6.73 -13.44 39.08
CA TYR A 194 -5.60 -14.13 39.70
C TYR A 194 -5.33 -15.48 39.04
N VAL A 195 -4.25 -15.57 38.26
CA VAL A 195 -3.82 -16.74 37.51
C VAL A 195 -2.33 -16.99 37.73
N GLU A 196 -1.92 -18.26 37.77
CA GLU A 196 -0.49 -18.62 37.91
C GLU A 196 0.28 -17.90 39.03
N GLN A 197 -0.41 -17.70 40.17
CA GLN A 197 0.08 -17.04 41.39
C GLN A 197 0.30 -15.52 41.31
N GLU A 198 -0.21 -14.85 40.28
CA GLU A 198 -0.14 -13.38 40.17
C GLU A 198 -1.45 -12.77 39.64
N TRP A 199 -1.65 -11.48 39.91
CA TRP A 199 -2.75 -10.71 39.34
C TRP A 199 -2.42 -10.32 37.91
N ARG A 200 -3.41 -10.38 37.00
CA ARG A 200 -3.29 -9.96 35.60
C ARG A 200 -4.50 -9.15 35.17
N LEU A 201 -4.29 -8.16 34.32
CA LEU A 201 -5.38 -7.35 33.77
C LEU A 201 -6.07 -8.07 32.61
N VAL A 202 -7.36 -7.83 32.42
CA VAL A 202 -8.15 -8.30 31.26
C VAL A 202 -9.15 -7.21 30.89
N ASP A 203 -9.22 -6.82 29.62
CA ASP A 203 -10.26 -5.92 29.12
C ASP A 203 -11.12 -6.62 28.07
N CYS A 204 -12.32 -7.05 28.49
CA CYS A 204 -13.25 -7.75 27.60
C CYS A 204 -13.98 -6.79 26.63
N PHE A 205 -14.05 -5.49 26.91
CA PHE A 205 -14.71 -4.54 26.00
C PHE A 205 -13.81 -4.23 24.81
N TRP A 206 -12.55 -3.88 25.05
CA TRP A 206 -11.60 -3.64 23.96
C TRP A 206 -11.18 -4.92 23.22
N SER A 207 -11.47 -6.09 23.80
CA SER A 207 -11.33 -7.37 23.10
C SER A 207 -12.40 -7.65 22.04
N THR A 208 -13.61 -7.08 22.20
CA THR A 208 -14.77 -7.29 21.32
C THR A 208 -15.01 -6.13 20.36
N VAL A 209 -14.51 -4.94 20.70
CA VAL A 209 -14.79 -3.68 20.01
C VAL A 209 -13.50 -3.13 19.41
N CYS A 210 -13.38 -3.15 18.07
CA CYS A 210 -12.36 -2.37 17.37
C CYS A 210 -12.89 -0.96 17.11
N VAL A 211 -12.43 0.03 17.88
CA VAL A 211 -12.65 1.45 17.55
C VAL A 211 -11.51 1.88 16.63
N VAL A 212 -11.81 1.99 15.33
CA VAL A 212 -10.99 2.76 14.40
C VAL A 212 -11.15 4.22 14.81
N GLY A 213 -10.05 4.91 15.13
CA GLY A 213 -10.08 6.25 15.69
C GLY A 213 -10.72 7.26 14.74
N GLY A 214 -12.01 7.52 14.92
CA GLY A 214 -12.65 8.74 14.45
C GLY A 214 -12.53 9.80 15.54
N GLU A 215 -11.43 10.56 15.54
CA GLU A 215 -11.44 11.87 16.19
C GLU A 215 -12.30 12.83 15.34
N ASP A 216 -12.90 13.83 16.00
CA ASP A 216 -13.68 14.90 15.40
C ASP A 216 -13.01 15.43 14.12
N SER A 217 -13.52 15.02 12.95
CA SER A 217 -13.14 15.54 11.63
C SER A 217 -13.29 17.08 11.52
N ASP A 218 -13.97 17.66 12.51
CA ASP A 218 -14.20 19.09 12.60
C ASP A 218 -12.97 19.90 13.05
N GLN A 219 -11.90 19.28 13.57
CA GLN A 219 -10.70 20.01 14.05
C GLN A 219 -9.45 19.90 13.16
N TRP A 220 -9.35 18.86 12.33
CA TRP A 220 -8.16 18.54 11.53
C TRP A 220 -8.51 18.41 10.05
N ASP A 221 -7.76 19.07 9.16
CA ASP A 221 -7.94 18.94 7.71
C ASP A 221 -7.12 17.76 7.17
N VAL A 222 -7.75 16.83 6.45
CA VAL A 222 -7.11 15.69 5.76
C VAL A 222 -6.80 16.09 4.32
N LEU A 223 -5.56 15.87 3.90
CA LEU A 223 -5.09 16.18 2.54
C LEU A 223 -4.75 14.88 1.81
N ASP A 224 -4.96 14.84 0.49
CA ASP A 224 -4.46 13.72 -0.32
C ASP A 224 -3.00 13.92 -0.71
N VAL A 225 -2.41 12.88 -1.31
CA VAL A 225 -1.05 12.85 -1.87
C VAL A 225 -0.79 13.93 -2.94
N ASN A 226 -1.83 14.64 -3.39
CA ASN A 226 -1.74 15.74 -4.36
C ASN A 226 -2.06 17.11 -3.74
N GLY A 227 -2.18 17.21 -2.42
CA GLY A 227 -2.39 18.48 -1.71
C GLY A 227 -3.77 19.09 -1.93
N ARG A 228 -4.77 18.29 -2.29
CA ARG A 228 -6.16 18.74 -2.30
C ARG A 228 -6.77 18.52 -0.92
N LEU A 229 -7.49 19.52 -0.41
CA LEU A 229 -8.42 19.32 0.68
C LEU A 229 -9.36 18.20 0.29
N VAL A 230 -9.31 17.09 1.02
CA VAL A 230 -10.19 15.97 0.77
C VAL A 230 -11.53 16.31 1.42
N THR A 231 -12.26 17.25 0.81
CA THR A 231 -13.63 17.58 1.23
C THR A 231 -14.61 16.44 0.96
N ASP A 232 -14.23 15.50 0.08
CA ASP A 232 -15.11 14.44 -0.45
C ASP A 232 -14.62 13.00 -0.22
N ARG A 233 -13.79 12.76 0.81
CA ARG A 233 -13.72 11.40 1.37
C ARG A 233 -14.60 11.33 2.60
N LYS A 234 -15.71 10.60 2.41
CA LYS A 234 -15.85 9.31 3.10
C LYS A 234 -14.46 8.70 3.25
N ILE A 235 -13.75 9.04 4.33
CA ILE A 235 -12.84 8.07 4.91
C ILE A 235 -13.79 6.92 5.19
N SER A 236 -13.68 5.82 4.45
CA SER A 236 -14.29 4.55 4.82
C SER A 236 -13.69 4.01 6.13
N GLY A 237 -13.24 4.87 7.04
CA GLY A 237 -13.51 4.71 8.44
C GLY A 237 -14.92 5.24 8.66
N ASP A 238 -15.91 4.46 8.23
CA ASP A 238 -17.09 4.34 9.10
C ASP A 238 -16.52 4.25 10.53
N ASN A 239 -17.07 4.97 11.50
CA ASN A 239 -16.94 4.60 12.91
C ASN A 239 -17.65 3.24 13.13
N LYS A 240 -17.35 2.25 12.29
CA LYS A 240 -17.80 0.88 12.32
C LYS A 240 -16.98 0.22 13.39
N ILE A 241 -17.63 0.04 14.53
CA ILE A 241 -17.24 -1.00 15.46
C ILE A 241 -17.30 -2.30 14.67
N THR A 242 -16.14 -2.81 14.24
CA THR A 242 -16.02 -4.14 13.66
C THR A 242 -15.74 -5.10 14.80
N HIS A 243 -16.55 -6.15 14.91
CA HIS A 243 -16.32 -7.20 15.89
C HIS A 243 -15.14 -8.06 15.42
N ARG A 244 -13.97 -7.82 16.00
CA ARG A 244 -12.75 -8.62 15.81
C ARG A 244 -12.23 -8.99 17.20
N ILE A 245 -12.02 -10.28 17.43
CA ILE A 245 -11.40 -10.76 18.66
C ILE A 245 -9.99 -10.20 18.72
N ASN A 246 -9.75 -9.27 19.66
CA ASN A 246 -8.44 -8.69 19.90
C ASN A 246 -7.78 -9.37 21.10
N ASP A 247 -6.84 -10.27 20.84
CA ASP A 247 -6.17 -11.05 21.88
C ASP A 247 -5.23 -10.20 22.76
N PHE A 248 -4.81 -9.02 22.28
CA PHE A 248 -3.93 -8.13 23.02
C PHE A 248 -4.45 -7.85 24.45
N TYR A 249 -5.76 -7.66 24.60
CA TYR A 249 -6.41 -7.36 25.88
C TYR A 249 -6.64 -8.57 26.81
N PHE A 250 -6.23 -9.78 26.38
CA PHE A 250 -6.13 -10.96 27.25
C PHE A 250 -4.79 -10.99 27.97
N LEU A 251 -4.79 -10.75 29.29
CA LEU A 251 -3.58 -10.76 30.12
C LEU A 251 -2.44 -9.89 29.55
N PRO A 252 -2.68 -8.65 29.06
CA PRO A 252 -1.61 -7.78 28.57
C PRO A 252 -0.57 -7.56 29.66
N ASP A 253 0.68 -7.35 29.24
CA ASP A 253 1.70 -6.90 30.17
C ASP A 253 1.32 -5.50 30.69
N PRO A 254 1.37 -5.24 32.02
CA PRO A 254 0.90 -3.97 32.57
C PRO A 254 1.56 -2.74 31.95
N HIS A 255 2.84 -2.86 31.55
CA HIS A 255 3.55 -1.82 30.80
C HIS A 255 2.92 -1.45 29.47
N SER A 256 2.31 -2.42 28.78
CA SER A 256 1.68 -2.20 27.47
C SER A 256 0.31 -1.52 27.60
N LEU A 257 -0.32 -1.60 28.77
CA LEU A 257 -1.64 -1.04 29.01
C LEU A 257 -1.60 0.38 29.60
N LYS A 258 -0.48 0.79 30.20
CA LYS A 258 -0.34 2.10 30.86
C LYS A 258 -0.57 3.30 29.94
N SER A 259 -0.40 3.15 28.62
CA SER A 259 -0.63 4.23 27.65
C SER A 259 -2.12 4.50 27.39
N THR A 260 -2.97 3.50 27.62
CA THR A 260 -4.40 3.54 27.29
C THR A 260 -5.33 3.36 28.49
N HIS A 261 -4.89 2.75 29.60
CA HIS A 261 -5.68 2.51 30.80
C HIS A 261 -4.98 3.01 32.06
N ILE A 262 -5.71 3.74 32.91
CA ILE A 262 -5.25 4.14 34.24
C ILE A 262 -6.31 3.88 35.32
N PRO A 263 -6.03 3.01 36.32
CA PRO A 263 -6.98 2.71 37.39
C PRO A 263 -7.09 3.85 38.41
N ARG A 264 -8.26 3.98 39.07
CA ARG A 264 -8.45 4.94 40.16
C ARG A 264 -7.58 4.65 41.38
N ARG A 265 -7.34 3.36 41.64
CA ARG A 265 -6.46 2.88 42.71
C ARG A 265 -5.13 2.45 42.10
N LYS A 266 -4.03 3.04 42.58
CA LYS A 266 -2.70 2.87 41.97
C LYS A 266 -2.21 1.43 42.02
N GLU A 267 -2.59 0.68 43.06
CA GLU A 267 -2.23 -0.74 43.21
C GLU A 267 -2.66 -1.60 42.01
N TRP A 268 -3.76 -1.25 41.35
CA TRP A 268 -4.28 -1.99 40.18
C TRP A 268 -3.55 -1.68 38.87
N GLN A 269 -2.52 -0.83 38.88
CA GLN A 269 -1.61 -0.74 37.74
C GLN A 269 -0.77 -2.02 37.60
N LEU A 270 -0.63 -2.81 38.68
CA LEU A 270 0.18 -4.03 38.72
C LEU A 270 1.63 -3.81 38.27
N LEU A 271 2.11 -2.56 38.38
CA LEU A 271 3.47 -2.14 38.11
C LEU A 271 4.24 -1.98 39.43
N PRO A 272 5.57 -2.21 39.43
CA PRO A 272 6.45 -1.83 40.52
C PRO A 272 6.25 -0.36 40.91
N GLU A 273 6.39 -0.04 42.20
CA GLU A 273 6.10 1.30 42.73
C GLU A 273 6.84 2.44 41.99
N LYS A 274 8.06 2.17 41.50
CA LYS A 274 8.87 3.14 40.74
C LYS A 274 8.36 3.42 39.31
N GLU A 275 7.51 2.54 38.78
CA GLU A 275 7.02 2.59 37.39
C GLU A 275 5.54 2.94 37.31
N GLN A 276 4.88 3.07 38.47
CA GLN A 276 3.49 3.52 38.54
C GLN A 276 3.37 4.97 38.09
N ILE A 277 2.43 5.22 37.18
CA ILE A 277 2.21 6.54 36.60
C ILE A 277 1.06 7.28 37.32
N SER A 278 1.15 8.60 37.38
CA SER A 278 0.05 9.44 37.81
C SER A 278 -0.93 9.71 36.67
N ILE A 279 -2.10 10.28 36.99
CA ILE A 279 -3.07 10.72 35.97
C ILE A 279 -2.49 11.81 35.06
N THR A 280 -1.60 12.66 35.60
CA THR A 280 -0.92 13.70 34.85
C THR A 280 0.10 13.10 33.88
N ASP A 281 0.85 12.08 34.31
CA ASP A 281 1.77 11.36 33.43
C ASP A 281 0.99 10.64 32.32
N PHE A 282 -0.16 10.03 32.65
CA PHE A 282 -1.04 9.39 31.67
C PHE A 282 -1.58 10.38 30.62
N GLU A 283 -1.97 11.59 31.03
CA GLU A 283 -2.43 12.67 30.14
C GLU A 283 -1.32 13.16 29.20
N GLN A 284 -0.07 13.14 29.67
CA GLN A 284 1.08 13.58 28.89
C GLN A 284 1.73 12.45 28.09
N ALA A 285 1.44 11.19 28.39
CA ALA A 285 2.06 10.04 27.73
C ALA A 285 1.67 9.92 26.25
N ALA A 286 2.65 9.55 25.42
CA ALA A 286 2.48 9.20 24.02
C ALA A 286 1.35 8.19 23.85
N TYR A 287 0.52 8.41 22.84
CA TYR A 287 -0.64 7.55 22.62
C TYR A 287 -0.21 6.35 21.77
N THR A 288 0.22 5.28 22.43
CA THR A 288 0.59 4.00 21.80
C THR A 288 -0.56 3.00 21.90
N ARG A 289 -0.82 2.28 20.81
CA ARG A 289 -1.89 1.28 20.67
C ARG A 289 -1.33 -0.14 20.62
N GLU A 290 -2.21 -1.14 20.60
CA GLU A 290 -1.89 -2.56 20.51
C GLU A 290 -0.84 -2.89 19.43
N ARG A 291 -0.96 -2.26 18.24
CA ARG A 291 -0.05 -2.47 17.10
C ARG A 291 1.40 -2.08 17.41
N TYR A 292 1.63 -1.10 18.29
CA TYR A 292 2.97 -0.71 18.74
C TYR A 292 3.71 -1.88 19.38
N TYR A 293 3.04 -2.56 20.31
CA TYR A 293 3.62 -3.68 21.04
C TYR A 293 3.66 -4.96 20.21
N GLU A 294 2.65 -5.20 19.37
CA GLU A 294 2.62 -6.37 18.46
C GLU A 294 3.74 -6.37 17.41
N LEU A 295 4.20 -5.17 17.01
CA LEU A 295 5.35 -5.00 16.12
C LEU A 295 6.69 -4.92 16.87
N GLY A 296 6.69 -5.04 18.21
CA GLY A 296 7.89 -4.98 19.02
C GLY A 296 8.59 -3.62 18.97
N ILE A 297 7.81 -2.54 18.89
CA ILE A 297 8.33 -1.18 18.81
C ILE A 297 8.67 -0.67 20.21
N ARG A 298 9.76 0.11 20.31
CA ARG A 298 10.13 0.88 21.50
C ARG A 298 10.77 2.22 21.10
N THR A 299 10.85 3.15 22.04
CA THR A 299 11.56 4.42 21.90
C THR A 299 12.77 4.42 22.83
N SER A 300 13.90 4.97 22.38
CA SER A 300 15.11 5.13 23.20
C SER A 300 15.16 6.50 23.91
N ASP A 301 14.47 7.49 23.35
CA ASP A 301 14.39 8.85 23.90
C ASP A 301 13.16 8.99 24.80
N SER A 302 13.38 9.34 26.07
CA SER A 302 12.32 9.58 27.05
C SER A 302 11.41 10.76 26.71
N GLU A 303 11.84 11.69 25.85
CA GLU A 303 10.96 12.75 25.36
C GLU A 303 9.87 12.20 24.43
N LEU A 304 10.13 11.09 23.73
CA LEU A 304 9.14 10.39 22.90
C LEU A 304 8.12 9.61 23.73
N ASP A 305 8.32 9.48 25.04
CA ASP A 305 7.26 8.97 25.93
C ASP A 305 6.14 10.00 26.12
N LYS A 306 6.31 11.25 25.65
CA LYS A 306 5.30 12.31 25.73
C LYS A 306 4.53 12.43 24.42
N CYS A 307 3.22 12.67 24.50
CA CYS A 307 2.36 12.90 23.34
C CYS A 307 2.54 14.26 22.69
N ARG A 308 3.12 15.25 23.40
CA ARG A 308 3.38 16.60 22.89
C ARG A 308 4.88 16.81 22.75
N LEU A 309 5.32 16.96 21.51
CA LEU A 309 6.70 17.20 21.14
C LEU A 309 6.87 18.65 20.70
N LYS A 310 8.01 19.26 21.02
CA LYS A 310 8.34 20.62 20.58
C LYS A 310 9.26 20.55 19.37
N ALA A 311 8.85 21.18 18.28
CA ALA A 311 9.71 21.32 17.12
C ALA A 311 10.57 22.59 17.25
N ASP A 312 11.89 22.43 17.11
CA ASP A 312 12.84 23.54 17.03
C ASP A 312 13.04 23.91 15.56
N GLN A 313 12.72 25.15 15.18
CA GLN A 313 12.72 25.60 13.78
C GLN A 313 12.00 24.63 12.82
N GLY A 314 10.84 24.11 13.24
CA GLY A 314 10.06 23.14 12.47
C GLY A 314 10.58 21.70 12.48
N GLN A 315 11.68 21.42 13.17
CA GLN A 315 12.31 20.11 13.21
C GLN A 315 12.02 19.35 14.51
N VAL A 316 11.55 18.11 14.36
CA VAL A 316 11.52 17.09 15.42
C VAL A 316 11.84 15.74 14.81
N THR A 317 12.52 14.88 15.57
CA THR A 317 12.89 13.53 15.15
C THR A 317 12.20 12.53 16.06
N ILE A 318 11.48 11.58 15.46
CA ILE A 318 10.80 10.49 16.16
C ILE A 318 11.45 9.18 15.71
N ASP A 319 12.19 8.57 16.64
CA ASP A 319 12.92 7.33 16.41
C ASP A 319 12.21 6.16 17.07
N LEU A 320 11.74 5.23 16.24
CA LEU A 320 11.10 3.98 16.65
C LEU A 320 12.08 2.83 16.43
N GLU A 321 12.54 2.19 17.50
CA GLU A 321 13.33 0.96 17.44
C GLU A 321 12.40 -0.25 17.31
N ILE A 322 12.77 -1.21 16.47
CA ILE A 322 12.00 -2.43 16.16
C ILE A 322 12.84 -3.64 16.61
N ILE A 323 12.39 -4.32 17.67
CA ILE A 323 13.15 -5.41 18.30
C ILE A 323 13.20 -6.66 17.40
N GLU A 324 12.05 -7.08 16.85
CA GLU A 324 11.92 -8.26 15.99
C GLU A 324 11.70 -7.83 14.53
N ASP A 325 12.72 -7.19 13.95
CA ASP A 325 12.61 -6.63 12.61
C ASP A 325 12.39 -7.71 11.53
N SER A 326 11.48 -7.43 10.59
CA SER A 326 11.15 -8.30 9.46
C SER A 326 10.87 -7.47 8.20
N PRO A 327 11.27 -7.94 7.00
CA PRO A 327 10.92 -7.31 5.73
C PRO A 327 9.41 -7.25 5.44
N SER A 328 8.57 -7.94 6.22
CA SER A 328 7.11 -7.86 6.11
C SER A 328 6.48 -6.73 6.91
N ILE A 329 7.27 -6.00 7.72
CA ILE A 329 6.79 -4.88 8.51
C ILE A 329 6.79 -3.62 7.64
N ASP A 330 5.59 -3.10 7.41
CA ASP A 330 5.35 -1.88 6.65
C ASP A 330 4.82 -0.78 7.57
N PHE A 331 5.22 0.45 7.31
CA PHE A 331 4.72 1.65 7.98
C PHE A 331 4.06 2.62 7.01
N LYS A 332 3.19 3.46 7.55
CA LYS A 332 2.66 4.64 6.90
C LYS A 332 2.49 5.72 7.95
N TYR A 333 2.52 6.99 7.53
CA TYR A 333 2.21 8.09 8.41
C TYR A 333 1.19 9.04 7.77
N MET A 334 0.57 9.86 8.59
CA MET A 334 -0.27 10.99 8.18
C MET A 334 0.05 12.20 9.07
N LEU A 335 0.26 13.36 8.46
CA LEU A 335 0.51 14.62 9.16
C LEU A 335 -0.66 15.58 8.95
N PHE A 336 -1.29 16.01 10.04
CA PHE A 336 -2.42 16.94 10.04
C PHE A 336 -1.99 18.29 10.63
N LYS A 337 -2.57 19.39 10.16
CA LYS A 337 -2.43 20.72 10.76
C LYS A 337 -3.76 21.10 11.44
N ALA A 338 -3.69 21.72 12.62
CA ALA A 338 -4.87 22.25 13.28
C ALA A 338 -5.53 23.36 12.42
N LYS A 339 -6.86 23.35 12.28
CA LYS A 339 -7.60 24.29 11.41
C LYS A 339 -7.26 25.76 11.70
N SER A 340 -6.67 26.41 10.70
CA SER A 340 -6.50 27.86 10.58
C SER A 340 -6.90 28.23 9.15
N SER A 341 -7.77 29.23 9.01
CA SER A 341 -8.38 29.73 7.76
C SER A 341 -7.58 29.45 6.47
N LYS A 342 -8.12 28.58 5.59
CA LYS A 342 -7.79 28.40 4.16
C LYS A 342 -6.28 28.39 3.80
N THR A 343 -5.63 27.22 3.89
CA THR A 343 -4.41 26.96 3.09
C THR A 343 -4.38 25.52 2.55
N ASP A 344 -4.43 25.37 1.22
CA ASP A 344 -4.24 24.14 0.44
C ASP A 344 -2.75 23.80 0.28
N SER A 345 -2.12 23.07 1.22
CA SER A 345 -0.73 22.60 1.02
C SER A 345 -0.50 21.26 1.69
N SER A 346 -0.14 20.23 0.90
CA SER A 346 0.28 18.91 1.41
C SER A 346 1.48 19.05 2.34
N PHE A 347 1.36 18.54 3.57
CA PHE A 347 2.43 18.53 4.56
C PHE A 347 3.24 17.22 4.56
N GLU A 348 2.82 16.19 3.79
CA GLU A 348 3.49 14.87 3.76
C GLU A 348 4.95 15.01 3.31
N LYS A 349 5.21 15.84 2.30
CA LYS A 349 6.58 16.15 1.83
C LYS A 349 7.45 16.93 2.83
N PHE A 350 6.96 17.25 4.02
CA PHE A 350 7.75 17.86 5.10
C PHE A 350 8.08 16.85 6.21
N VAL A 351 7.83 15.55 5.97
CA VAL A 351 8.28 14.46 6.83
C VAL A 351 9.20 13.56 6.02
N LEU A 352 10.45 13.42 6.47
CA LEU A 352 11.37 12.42 5.96
C LEU A 352 11.16 11.14 6.74
N PHE A 353 10.52 10.15 6.11
CA PHE A 353 10.36 8.81 6.65
C PHE A 353 11.53 7.91 6.22
N GLU A 354 12.42 7.60 7.15
CA GLU A 354 13.54 6.68 6.94
C GLU A 354 13.24 5.31 7.54
N ARG A 355 13.51 4.25 6.77
CA ARG A 355 13.42 2.87 7.20
C ARG A 355 14.78 2.19 7.06
N GLY A 356 15.39 1.82 8.18
CA GLY A 356 16.64 1.05 8.20
C GLY A 356 16.49 -0.22 9.02
N THR A 357 17.55 -1.02 9.15
CA THR A 357 17.48 -2.29 9.87
C THR A 357 17.25 -2.05 11.36
N GLY A 358 16.12 -2.54 11.88
CA GLY A 358 15.75 -2.41 13.29
C GLY A 358 15.18 -1.05 13.69
N PHE A 359 14.86 -0.14 12.76
CA PHE A 359 14.26 1.14 13.12
C PHE A 359 13.38 1.76 12.02
N ALA A 360 12.48 2.64 12.45
CA ALA A 360 11.72 3.57 11.62
C ALA A 360 11.87 4.98 12.21
N ARG A 361 12.35 5.93 11.39
CA ARG A 361 12.63 7.31 11.80
C ARG A 361 11.76 8.29 11.01
N TYR A 362 11.19 9.26 11.71
CA TYR A 362 10.41 10.35 11.13
C TYR A 362 11.04 11.68 11.50
N GLU A 363 11.62 12.39 10.52
CA GLU A 363 12.16 13.73 10.71
C GLU A 363 11.24 14.75 10.07
N THR A 364 10.70 15.68 10.86
CA THR A 364 9.87 16.75 10.30
C THR A 364 10.70 17.97 9.93
N ASN A 365 10.24 18.74 8.94
CA ASN A 365 10.76 20.06 8.59
C ASN A 365 9.60 21.03 8.34
N ILE A 366 8.79 21.27 9.37
CA ILE A 366 7.52 21.98 9.28
C ILE A 366 7.75 23.46 8.94
N PRO A 367 7.20 23.99 7.83
CA PRO A 367 7.50 25.34 7.36
C PRO A 367 6.69 26.45 8.05
N LEU A 368 5.73 26.08 8.89
CA LEU A 368 4.75 26.99 9.50
C LEU A 368 4.70 26.79 11.01
N GLU A 369 4.43 27.87 11.73
CA GLU A 369 4.03 27.80 13.13
C GLU A 369 2.64 27.16 13.27
N GLY A 370 2.42 26.49 14.41
CA GLY A 370 1.14 25.87 14.74
C GLY A 370 1.26 24.51 15.40
N GLU A 371 0.11 23.90 15.70
CA GLU A 371 0.01 22.53 16.18
C GLU A 371 -0.25 21.58 15.00
N PHE A 372 0.53 20.51 14.97
CA PHE A 372 0.43 19.45 13.97
C PHE A 372 0.20 18.12 14.67
N LYS A 373 -0.52 17.19 14.05
CA LYS A 373 -0.72 15.83 14.55
C LYS A 373 -0.07 14.85 13.59
N LEU A 374 0.84 14.02 14.09
CA LEU A 374 1.46 12.93 13.33
C LEU A 374 0.90 11.60 13.82
N ASP A 375 0.19 10.91 12.93
CA ASP A 375 -0.28 9.54 13.16
C ASP A 375 0.60 8.56 12.39
N ILE A 376 1.14 7.56 13.10
CA ILE A 376 1.98 6.50 12.54
C ILE A 376 1.20 5.20 12.58
N PHE A 377 1.13 4.51 11.45
CA PHE A 377 0.44 3.24 11.25
C PHE A 377 1.45 2.16 10.86
N GLY A 378 1.14 0.93 11.23
CA GLY A 378 2.01 -0.21 10.95
C GLY A 378 1.23 -1.50 10.72
N LYS A 379 1.87 -2.43 10.00
CA LYS A 379 1.41 -3.82 9.87
C LYS A 379 2.61 -4.75 9.71
N ASP A 380 2.36 -6.03 9.96
CA ASP A 380 3.25 -7.11 9.54
C ASP A 380 2.45 -7.92 8.53
N GLY A 381 2.84 -7.88 7.26
CA GLY A 381 2.10 -8.52 6.17
C GLY A 381 1.93 -10.04 6.31
N ARG A 382 2.64 -10.70 7.24
CA ARG A 382 2.48 -12.12 7.55
C ARG A 382 1.43 -12.40 8.62
N LYS A 383 1.17 -11.42 9.51
CA LYS A 383 0.33 -11.58 10.71
C LYS A 383 -0.94 -10.73 10.67
N HIS A 384 -0.93 -9.63 9.92
CA HIS A 384 -1.94 -8.58 10.00
C HIS A 384 -2.56 -8.32 8.63
N ASN A 385 -3.89 -8.29 8.57
CA ASN A 385 -4.66 -8.06 7.34
C ASN A 385 -4.87 -6.56 7.04
N SER A 386 -4.76 -5.70 8.06
CA SER A 386 -4.96 -4.25 7.99
C SER A 386 -3.74 -3.51 8.54
N MET A 387 -3.61 -2.25 8.14
CA MET A 387 -2.64 -1.31 8.68
C MET A 387 -3.33 -0.50 9.77
N ASP A 388 -2.87 -0.64 11.01
CA ASP A 388 -3.53 -0.09 12.19
C ASP A 388 -2.63 0.96 12.86
N LEU A 389 -3.24 1.84 13.66
CA LEU A 389 -2.53 2.91 14.36
C LEU A 389 -1.51 2.30 15.34
N VAL A 390 -0.25 2.72 15.22
CA VAL A 390 0.85 2.38 16.12
C VAL A 390 0.93 3.42 17.23
N CYS A 391 1.11 4.69 16.86
CA CYS A 391 1.17 5.78 17.81
C CYS A 391 0.80 7.13 17.19
N SER A 392 0.44 8.08 18.05
CA SER A 392 0.13 9.46 17.68
C SER A 392 0.94 10.46 18.51
N TYR A 393 1.38 11.55 17.86
CA TYR A 393 2.04 12.69 18.49
C TYR A 393 1.40 14.02 18.06
N ILE A 394 1.39 15.00 18.95
CA ILE A 394 1.16 16.41 18.66
C ILE A 394 2.51 17.11 18.62
N ILE A 395 2.80 17.79 17.52
CA ILE A 395 4.02 18.54 17.30
C ILE A 395 3.68 20.03 17.39
N GLU A 396 4.22 20.67 18.43
CA GLU A 396 4.11 22.11 18.65
C GLU A 396 5.26 22.82 17.95
N CYS A 397 4.97 23.46 16.83
CA CYS A 397 5.93 24.25 16.07
C CYS A 397 5.81 25.73 16.46
N VAL A 398 6.74 26.21 17.30
CA VAL A 398 6.77 27.62 17.75
C VAL A 398 7.29 28.54 16.66
N THR A 399 8.25 28.07 15.87
CA THR A 399 8.84 28.81 14.75
C THR A 399 9.01 27.84 13.61
N GLY A 400 8.34 28.12 12.48
CA GLY A 400 8.47 27.31 11.27
C GLY A 400 9.90 27.32 10.74
N SER A 401 10.25 26.29 9.97
CA SER A 401 11.56 26.16 9.36
C SER A 401 11.87 27.32 8.41
N ASP A 402 13.10 27.81 8.49
CA ASP A 402 13.68 28.72 7.50
C ASP A 402 13.78 28.07 6.11
N ASP A 403 13.93 26.74 6.09
CA ASP A 403 13.96 25.94 4.87
C ASP A 403 12.57 25.40 4.54
N LYS A 404 11.81 26.22 3.80
CA LYS A 404 10.44 25.92 3.39
C LYS A 404 10.35 24.98 2.18
N GLU A 405 11.48 24.43 1.72
CA GLU A 405 11.51 23.53 0.57
C GLU A 405 10.98 22.14 0.98
N PRO A 406 9.89 21.64 0.36
CA PRO A 406 9.41 20.27 0.60
C PRO A 406 10.40 19.25 0.01
N LEU A 407 10.31 18.00 0.44
CA LEU A 407 11.02 16.90 -0.20
C LEU A 407 10.58 16.76 -1.67
N PRO A 408 11.52 16.44 -2.59
CA PRO A 408 11.19 16.28 -4.01
C PRO A 408 10.15 15.17 -4.27
N ASP A 409 10.17 14.11 -3.46
CA ASP A 409 9.25 12.98 -3.55
C ASP A 409 8.84 12.45 -2.16
N ASP A 410 7.92 11.48 -2.11
CA ASP A 410 7.53 10.70 -0.91
C ASP A 410 7.38 9.22 -1.30
N PRO A 411 8.50 8.48 -1.44
CA PRO A 411 8.48 7.10 -1.91
C PRO A 411 7.83 6.16 -0.89
N ALA A 412 7.00 5.23 -1.36
CA ALA A 412 6.23 4.32 -0.48
C ALA A 412 7.10 3.43 0.43
N ILE A 413 8.31 3.06 -0.01
CA ILE A 413 9.26 2.27 0.80
C ILE A 413 10.11 3.14 1.75
N GLY A 414 9.90 4.46 1.74
CA GLY A 414 10.66 5.44 2.48
C GLY A 414 12.05 5.71 1.90
N TRP A 415 12.86 6.39 2.72
CA TRP A 415 14.25 6.74 2.44
C TRP A 415 15.20 5.80 3.18
N GLY A 416 16.39 5.59 2.63
CA GLY A 416 17.43 4.75 3.24
C GLY A 416 17.82 3.53 2.41
N ALA A 417 19.00 2.99 2.73
CA ALA A 417 19.62 1.89 2.00
C ALA A 417 19.57 0.57 2.76
N GLU A 418 19.42 0.58 4.09
CA GLU A 418 19.39 -0.64 4.90
C GLU A 418 17.98 -1.25 4.97
N THR A 419 17.36 -1.45 3.80
CA THR A 419 16.05 -2.08 3.65
C THR A 419 16.16 -3.54 3.20
N GLY A 420 15.15 -4.35 3.49
CA GLY A 420 15.06 -5.73 2.97
C GLY A 420 15.02 -5.80 1.43
N HIS A 421 14.64 -4.71 0.76
CA HIS A 421 14.48 -4.64 -0.70
C HIS A 421 15.81 -4.81 -1.45
N LEU A 422 16.89 -4.16 -1.01
CA LEU A 422 18.22 -4.33 -1.64
C LEU A 422 18.74 -5.77 -1.51
N SER A 423 18.57 -6.36 -0.34
CA SER A 423 19.07 -7.72 -0.06
C SER A 423 18.42 -8.79 -0.94
N ALA A 424 17.15 -8.59 -1.35
CA ALA A 424 16.44 -9.48 -2.25
C ALA A 424 17.08 -9.57 -3.65
N PHE A 425 17.81 -8.53 -4.05
CA PHE A 425 18.56 -8.47 -5.32
C PHE A 425 20.06 -8.68 -5.14
N GLY A 426 20.54 -9.04 -3.94
CA GLY A 426 21.97 -9.25 -3.68
C GLY A 426 22.79 -7.95 -3.68
N ILE A 427 22.15 -6.81 -3.38
CA ILE A 427 22.79 -5.50 -3.33
C ILE A 427 23.03 -5.13 -1.86
N LYS A 428 24.20 -4.59 -1.54
CA LYS A 428 24.49 -4.06 -0.19
C LYS A 428 25.13 -2.67 -0.26
N PRO A 429 24.68 -1.69 0.55
CA PRO A 429 25.28 -0.36 0.58
C PRO A 429 26.68 -0.41 1.21
N VAL A 430 27.65 0.25 0.55
CA VAL A 430 29.06 0.32 1.00
C VAL A 430 29.38 1.68 1.63
N THR A 431 28.88 2.77 1.05
CA THR A 431 29.21 4.15 1.49
C THR A 431 28.15 4.78 2.36
N HIS A 432 26.95 5.01 1.80
CA HIS A 432 25.86 5.71 2.48
C HIS A 432 24.80 4.68 2.87
N LYS A 433 24.52 4.57 4.18
CA LYS A 433 23.56 3.61 4.74
C LYS A 433 22.23 4.26 5.11
N THR A 434 22.30 5.54 5.45
CA THR A 434 21.17 6.38 5.83
C THR A 434 20.49 7.01 4.62
N GLY A 435 19.22 7.38 4.76
CA GLY A 435 18.42 8.00 3.71
C GLY A 435 18.83 9.42 3.34
N THR A 436 19.55 10.13 4.21
CA THR A 436 19.98 11.52 3.97
C THR A 436 21.47 11.60 3.66
N ILE A 437 21.82 12.34 2.61
CA ILE A 437 23.20 12.68 2.22
C ILE A 437 23.31 14.20 2.15
N THR A 438 24.37 14.77 2.73
CA THR A 438 24.64 16.22 2.66
C THR A 438 25.98 16.47 1.97
N THR A 439 26.01 17.39 1.01
CA THR A 439 27.24 17.76 0.28
C THR A 439 27.42 19.27 0.17
N THR A 440 28.68 19.73 0.18
CA THR A 440 29.07 21.12 -0.05
C THR A 440 29.80 21.31 -1.39
N THR A 441 30.30 20.22 -1.97
CA THR A 441 30.95 20.20 -3.28
C THR A 441 29.92 20.11 -4.40
N GLY A 442 28.76 19.52 -4.14
CA GLY A 442 27.75 19.19 -5.16
C GLY A 442 28.02 17.87 -5.87
N THR A 443 29.12 17.18 -5.57
CA THR A 443 29.43 15.85 -6.10
C THR A 443 29.29 14.78 -5.02
N VAL A 444 28.72 13.63 -5.37
CA VAL A 444 28.51 12.48 -4.47
C VAL A 444 28.67 11.18 -5.25
N ASP A 445 29.45 10.24 -4.70
CA ASP A 445 29.54 8.87 -5.19
C ASP A 445 28.90 7.92 -4.18
N ILE A 446 27.84 7.21 -4.59
CA ILE A 446 27.11 6.26 -3.74
C ILE A 446 27.42 4.84 -4.20
N LYS A 447 28.23 4.13 -3.42
CA LYS A 447 28.72 2.78 -3.75
C LYS A 447 27.90 1.66 -3.10
N PHE A 448 27.71 0.58 -3.86
CA PHE A 448 27.08 -0.68 -3.47
C PHE A 448 27.93 -1.87 -3.93
N SER A 449 27.93 -2.95 -3.15
CA SER A 449 28.49 -4.24 -3.56
C SER A 449 27.37 -5.15 -4.10
N LEU A 450 27.66 -5.92 -5.14
CA LEU A 450 26.76 -6.86 -5.80
C LEU A 450 27.23 -8.30 -5.53
N SER A 451 26.33 -9.16 -5.08
CA SER A 451 26.62 -10.59 -4.87
C SER A 451 26.09 -11.50 -5.98
N GLN A 452 25.33 -10.94 -6.92
CA GLN A 452 24.77 -11.64 -8.07
C GLN A 452 24.52 -10.63 -9.20
N PRO A 453 24.41 -11.09 -10.46
CA PRO A 453 24.05 -10.23 -11.58
C PRO A 453 22.65 -9.61 -11.39
N VAL A 454 22.55 -8.31 -11.66
CA VAL A 454 21.33 -7.52 -11.46
C VAL A 454 21.28 -6.38 -12.48
N GLU A 455 20.09 -6.08 -12.99
CA GLU A 455 19.88 -4.91 -13.82
C GLU A 455 19.51 -3.72 -12.94
N LEU A 456 20.21 -2.59 -13.10
CA LEU A 456 20.08 -1.40 -12.25
C LEU A 456 19.78 -0.14 -13.06
N MET A 457 19.00 0.76 -12.46
CA MET A 457 18.69 2.07 -13.00
C MET A 457 18.56 3.09 -11.87
N CYS A 458 19.01 4.33 -12.11
CA CYS A 458 18.82 5.43 -11.17
C CYS A 458 17.96 6.54 -11.79
N LEU A 459 17.19 7.22 -10.95
CA LEU A 459 16.42 8.41 -11.30
C LEU A 459 16.76 9.52 -10.30
N MET A 460 16.78 10.77 -10.77
CA MET A 460 16.92 11.93 -9.91
C MET A 460 15.73 12.89 -10.03
N LEU A 461 15.27 13.41 -8.90
CA LEU A 461 14.13 14.33 -8.80
C LEU A 461 14.51 15.58 -8.03
N SER A 462 13.88 16.70 -8.37
CA SER A 462 14.03 17.99 -7.69
C SER A 462 12.74 18.79 -7.84
N ASN A 463 12.44 19.66 -6.88
CA ASN A 463 11.34 20.63 -7.03
C ASN A 463 11.63 21.71 -8.08
N SER A 464 12.90 21.89 -8.47
CA SER A 464 13.33 23.03 -9.28
C SER A 464 13.82 22.68 -10.69
N HIS A 465 13.86 21.40 -11.06
CA HIS A 465 14.29 20.93 -12.38
C HIS A 465 13.39 19.77 -12.83
N THR A 466 13.25 19.61 -14.16
CA THR A 466 12.56 18.43 -14.70
C THR A 466 13.47 17.21 -14.65
N LYS A 467 12.89 16.00 -14.71
CA LYS A 467 13.65 14.73 -14.70
C LYS A 467 14.68 14.70 -15.84
N GLU A 468 14.26 15.13 -17.02
CA GLU A 468 15.08 15.14 -18.24
C GLU A 468 16.28 16.08 -18.12
N GLN A 469 16.17 17.17 -17.35
CA GLN A 469 17.31 18.04 -17.07
C GLN A 469 18.29 17.37 -16.11
N LEU A 470 17.80 16.57 -15.18
CA LEU A 470 18.58 15.88 -14.14
C LEU A 470 19.28 14.62 -14.65
N ASP A 471 18.83 14.03 -15.77
CA ASP A 471 19.47 12.88 -16.41
C ASP A 471 20.96 13.12 -16.71
N GLN A 472 21.35 14.35 -17.04
CA GLN A 472 22.75 14.70 -17.29
C GLN A 472 23.57 14.98 -16.02
N TYR A 473 23.00 14.76 -14.84
CA TYR A 473 23.64 15.05 -13.55
C TYR A 473 23.78 13.80 -12.68
N ILE A 474 23.35 12.64 -13.20
CA ILE A 474 23.42 11.34 -12.53
C ILE A 474 23.75 10.24 -13.53
N TYR A 475 24.61 9.30 -13.16
CA TYR A 475 24.78 8.05 -13.89
C TYR A 475 25.23 6.91 -12.98
N LEU A 476 25.00 5.68 -13.45
CA LEU A 476 25.46 4.45 -12.81
C LEU A 476 26.75 3.96 -13.46
N GLU A 477 27.73 3.63 -12.64
CA GLU A 477 28.85 2.77 -12.99
C GLU A 477 28.53 1.36 -12.51
N VAL A 478 28.41 0.37 -13.41
CA VAL A 478 28.07 -1.01 -13.05
C VAL A 478 29.14 -1.98 -13.53
N THR A 479 29.65 -2.79 -12.60
CA THR A 479 30.53 -3.93 -12.84
C THR A 479 29.86 -5.21 -12.32
N ASN A 480 30.54 -6.35 -12.39
CA ASN A 480 30.00 -7.62 -11.86
C ASN A 480 29.94 -7.65 -10.32
N GLU A 481 30.79 -6.88 -9.65
CA GLU A 481 30.97 -6.92 -8.19
C GLU A 481 30.52 -5.65 -7.47
N GLU A 482 30.47 -4.52 -8.18
CA GLU A 482 30.17 -3.21 -7.59
C GLU A 482 29.30 -2.36 -8.52
N CYS A 483 28.50 -1.49 -7.88
CA CYS A 483 27.74 -0.44 -8.54
C CYS A 483 27.99 0.89 -7.83
N ILE A 484 28.24 1.96 -8.59
CA ILE A 484 28.44 3.31 -8.08
C ILE A 484 27.46 4.27 -8.75
N ILE A 485 26.68 5.00 -7.97
CA ILE A 485 25.88 6.12 -8.46
C ILE A 485 26.72 7.38 -8.37
N HIS A 486 27.06 7.97 -9.51
CA HIS A 486 27.75 9.24 -9.59
C HIS A 486 26.73 10.37 -9.72
N VAL A 487 26.73 11.31 -8.77
CA VAL A 487 25.83 12.45 -8.75
C VAL A 487 26.64 13.74 -8.78
N THR A 488 26.28 14.65 -9.67
CA THR A 488 26.82 16.01 -9.73
C THR A 488 25.67 16.99 -9.78
N LEU A 489 25.39 17.76 -8.74
CA LEU A 489 24.16 18.52 -8.58
C LEU A 489 24.25 19.89 -9.26
N PRO A 490 23.24 20.34 -10.03
CA PRO A 490 23.36 21.56 -10.83
C PRO A 490 23.51 22.84 -9.99
N LYS A 491 22.80 22.96 -8.87
CA LYS A 491 22.79 24.15 -8.00
C LYS A 491 22.30 23.81 -6.60
N LYS A 492 22.40 24.73 -5.64
CA LYS A 492 21.82 24.57 -4.29
C LYS A 492 20.37 24.09 -4.36
N GLY A 493 20.04 23.04 -3.61
CA GLY A 493 18.66 22.54 -3.47
C GLY A 493 18.62 21.17 -2.79
N VAL A 494 17.41 20.63 -2.70
CA VAL A 494 17.14 19.26 -2.26
C VAL A 494 16.82 18.38 -3.48
N TYR A 495 17.43 17.20 -3.52
CA TYR A 495 17.31 16.24 -4.61
C TYR A 495 16.93 14.88 -4.05
N ALA A 496 16.12 14.11 -4.78
CA ALA A 496 15.89 12.70 -4.49
C ALA A 496 16.64 11.86 -5.51
N CYS A 497 17.35 10.82 -5.06
CA CYS A 497 17.99 9.81 -5.88
C CYS A 497 17.30 8.47 -5.62
N GLU A 498 16.63 7.93 -6.63
CA GLU A 498 15.92 6.66 -6.55
C GLU A 498 16.69 5.59 -7.31
N LEU A 499 16.92 4.44 -6.67
CA LEU A 499 17.56 3.26 -7.27
C LEU A 499 16.49 2.18 -7.52
N PHE A 500 16.49 1.67 -8.75
CA PHE A 500 15.62 0.60 -9.20
C PHE A 500 16.44 -0.62 -9.58
N ALA A 501 15.87 -1.81 -9.35
CA ALA A 501 16.50 -3.08 -9.68
C ALA A 501 15.52 -4.08 -10.31
N ASN A 502 16.05 -4.97 -11.15
CA ASN A 502 15.37 -6.15 -11.66
C ASN A 502 16.36 -7.31 -11.82
N GLU A 503 15.86 -8.55 -11.91
CA GLU A 503 16.70 -9.69 -12.28
C GLU A 503 17.33 -9.46 -13.66
N GLU A 504 18.57 -9.95 -13.84
CA GLU A 504 19.34 -9.76 -15.06
C GLU A 504 18.55 -10.20 -16.31
N GLY A 505 18.42 -9.29 -17.30
CA GLY A 505 17.90 -9.61 -18.63
C GLY A 505 16.40 -9.83 -18.71
N LEU A 506 15.65 -9.54 -17.63
CA LEU A 506 14.19 -9.54 -17.66
C LEU A 506 13.66 -8.19 -18.17
N PRO A 507 12.83 -8.19 -19.24
CA PRO A 507 12.12 -6.98 -19.67
C PRO A 507 11.03 -6.60 -18.65
N GLY A 508 10.57 -5.36 -18.72
CA GLY A 508 9.47 -4.84 -17.90
C GLY A 508 9.87 -3.70 -16.96
N GLU A 509 8.97 -3.34 -16.05
CA GLU A 509 9.16 -2.29 -15.05
C GLU A 509 10.01 -2.79 -13.87
N MET A 510 10.99 -2.00 -13.44
CA MET A 510 11.89 -2.31 -12.34
C MET A 510 11.27 -1.92 -10.99
N GLN A 511 11.66 -2.64 -9.93
CA GLN A 511 11.22 -2.35 -8.58
C GLN A 511 12.08 -1.23 -7.97
N ASN A 512 11.46 -0.25 -7.31
CA ASN A 512 12.17 0.71 -6.48
C ASN A 512 12.73 0.00 -5.24
N VAL A 513 14.04 0.08 -5.01
CA VAL A 513 14.73 -0.71 -3.96
C VAL A 513 15.45 0.14 -2.92
N CYS A 514 15.78 1.40 -3.24
CA CYS A 514 16.48 2.30 -2.32
C CYS A 514 16.30 3.75 -2.77
N ASN A 515 16.14 4.67 -1.81
CA ASN A 515 15.98 6.10 -2.09
C ASN A 515 16.86 6.94 -1.15
N TYR A 516 17.46 8.01 -1.68
CA TYR A 516 18.21 9.00 -0.89
C TYR A 516 17.70 10.41 -1.11
N VAL A 517 17.66 11.20 -0.04
CA VAL A 517 17.57 12.66 -0.10
C VAL A 517 18.98 13.24 -0.07
N ILE A 518 19.35 13.99 -1.11
CA ILE A 518 20.65 14.66 -1.22
C ILE A 518 20.45 16.17 -1.05
N LYS A 519 21.03 16.73 0.02
CA LYS A 519 20.97 18.17 0.34
C LYS A 519 22.27 18.85 -0.11
N TYR A 520 22.16 19.83 -1.00
CA TYR A 520 23.30 20.61 -1.48
C TYR A 520 23.19 22.08 -1.05
N HIS A 521 24.14 22.54 -0.24
CA HIS A 521 24.04 23.83 0.44
C HIS A 521 24.81 25.00 -0.21
N ASN A 522 25.69 24.75 -1.18
CA ASN A 522 26.54 25.80 -1.74
C ASN A 522 25.80 26.66 -2.77
N LYS A 523 25.55 27.93 -2.43
CA LYS A 523 24.87 28.91 -3.29
C LYS A 523 25.71 29.43 -4.47
N LYS A 524 27.03 29.28 -4.42
CA LYS A 524 27.95 29.92 -5.39
C LYS A 524 28.40 29.00 -6.53
N ALA A 525 28.38 27.69 -6.32
CA ALA A 525 28.87 26.71 -7.28
C ALA A 525 27.71 26.13 -8.10
N THR A 526 27.77 26.33 -9.41
CA THR A 526 26.91 25.67 -10.40
C THR A 526 27.75 24.67 -11.19
N HIS A 527 27.22 23.46 -11.37
CA HIS A 527 27.89 22.41 -12.13
C HIS A 527 27.32 22.30 -13.54
N ASN A 528 28.18 21.96 -14.50
CA ASN A 528 27.77 21.74 -15.87
C ASN A 528 27.18 20.33 -16.03
N PRO A 529 26.24 20.13 -16.96
CA PRO A 529 25.71 18.81 -17.26
C PRO A 529 26.78 17.91 -17.86
N LEU A 530 26.71 16.61 -17.54
CA LEU A 530 27.49 15.56 -18.17
C LEU A 530 27.10 15.43 -19.66
N PRO A 531 28.04 14.95 -20.51
CA PRO A 531 27.68 14.59 -21.87
C PRO A 531 26.61 13.50 -21.87
N TYR A 532 25.83 13.43 -22.95
CA TYR A 532 24.80 12.42 -23.09
C TYR A 532 25.38 11.01 -22.98
N LEU A 533 24.86 10.27 -22.00
CA LEU A 533 25.18 8.88 -21.74
C LEU A 533 23.88 8.08 -21.87
N PRO A 534 23.74 7.21 -22.87
CA PRO A 534 22.51 6.43 -23.02
C PRO A 534 22.15 5.67 -21.75
N ARG A 535 20.87 5.74 -21.37
CA ARG A 535 20.30 5.11 -20.15
C ARG A 535 20.99 5.52 -18.83
N ASN A 536 21.79 6.60 -18.84
CA ASN A 536 22.58 7.06 -17.70
C ASN A 536 23.39 5.92 -17.04
N ARG A 537 23.91 4.99 -17.83
CA ARG A 537 24.66 3.82 -17.35
C ARG A 537 25.97 3.69 -18.10
N ALA A 538 27.06 3.47 -17.38
CA ALA A 538 28.39 3.11 -17.84
C ALA A 538 28.67 1.65 -17.43
N GLY A 539 29.31 0.90 -18.32
CA GLY A 539 29.47 -0.55 -18.19
C GLY A 539 28.90 -1.32 -19.36
N ALA A 540 29.14 -2.63 -19.34
CA ALA A 540 28.49 -3.56 -20.24
C ALA A 540 27.02 -3.74 -19.82
N PHE A 541 26.15 -3.83 -20.82
CA PHE A 541 24.76 -4.20 -20.60
C PHE A 541 24.62 -5.73 -20.49
N THR A 542 23.48 -6.16 -19.98
CA THR A 542 23.14 -7.58 -19.84
C THR A 542 23.10 -8.28 -21.21
N LYS A 543 23.53 -9.55 -21.30
CA LYS A 543 23.49 -10.40 -22.52
C LYS A 543 24.34 -9.92 -23.71
N VAL A 544 25.27 -9.01 -23.51
CA VAL A 544 26.16 -8.51 -24.59
C VAL A 544 26.95 -9.64 -25.26
N LYS A 545 27.34 -10.68 -24.48
CA LYS A 545 27.97 -11.89 -25.01
C LYS A 545 27.03 -12.75 -25.86
N GLU A 546 25.74 -12.83 -25.51
CA GLU A 546 24.73 -13.54 -26.31
C GLU A 546 24.48 -12.82 -27.65
N LEU A 547 24.63 -11.50 -27.66
CA LEU A 547 24.63 -10.67 -28.87
C LEU A 547 25.94 -10.75 -29.67
N GLY A 548 26.86 -11.64 -29.28
CA GLY A 548 28.14 -11.87 -29.97
C GLY A 548 29.13 -10.73 -29.85
N VAL A 549 29.02 -9.86 -28.84
CA VAL A 549 29.95 -8.75 -28.60
C VAL A 549 30.65 -8.94 -27.25
N GLU A 550 31.96 -8.68 -27.19
CA GLU A 550 32.73 -8.68 -25.95
C GLU A 550 33.70 -7.49 -25.94
N VAL A 551 33.56 -6.60 -24.95
CA VAL A 551 34.51 -5.49 -24.78
C VAL A 551 35.74 -6.00 -24.03
N VAL A 552 36.90 -5.89 -24.66
CA VAL A 552 38.20 -6.35 -24.13
C VAL A 552 38.86 -5.22 -23.33
N THR A 553 38.83 -3.99 -23.85
CA THR A 553 39.31 -2.79 -23.16
C THR A 553 38.37 -1.62 -23.40
N PRO A 554 38.13 -0.76 -22.38
CA PRO A 554 38.69 -0.84 -21.03
C PRO A 554 37.96 -1.86 -20.15
N THR A 555 38.68 -2.40 -19.16
CA THR A 555 38.11 -3.28 -18.13
C THR A 555 37.25 -2.52 -17.12
N CYS A 556 37.48 -1.21 -16.99
CA CYS A 556 36.70 -0.32 -16.15
C CYS A 556 35.86 0.61 -17.04
N PRO A 557 34.57 0.80 -16.71
CA PRO A 557 33.69 1.66 -17.50
C PRO A 557 33.96 3.15 -17.36
N VAL A 558 34.60 3.58 -16.27
CA VAL A 558 35.05 4.96 -16.06
C VAL A 558 36.58 4.99 -16.12
N VAL A 559 37.13 5.81 -17.00
CA VAL A 559 38.58 5.85 -17.29
C VAL A 559 39.11 7.27 -17.35
N VAL A 560 40.41 7.41 -17.11
CA VAL A 560 41.13 8.70 -17.19
C VAL A 560 42.25 8.58 -18.20
N THR A 561 42.36 9.55 -19.12
CA THR A 561 43.46 9.66 -20.08
C THR A 561 44.14 11.03 -19.98
N LYS A 562 45.45 11.05 -20.26
CA LYS A 562 46.28 12.26 -20.27
C LYS A 562 46.89 12.56 -21.64
N ASP A 563 46.59 11.74 -22.65
CA ASP A 563 47.30 11.75 -23.94
C ASP A 563 46.42 12.23 -25.10
N ASN A 564 45.25 12.81 -24.82
CA ASN A 564 44.23 13.21 -25.81
C ASN A 564 43.78 12.05 -26.73
N LYS A 565 44.13 10.81 -26.39
CA LYS A 565 43.80 9.60 -27.15
C LYS A 565 43.34 8.51 -26.21
N PHE A 566 42.43 7.68 -26.70
CA PHE A 566 41.96 6.51 -25.97
C PHE A 566 41.56 5.42 -26.97
N GLU A 567 41.88 4.17 -26.65
CA GLU A 567 41.57 3.01 -27.48
C GLU A 567 40.55 2.13 -26.75
N ILE A 568 39.55 1.65 -27.49
CA ILE A 568 38.57 0.67 -27.02
C ILE A 568 38.66 -0.55 -27.90
N GLN A 569 38.99 -1.71 -27.32
CA GLN A 569 39.06 -2.98 -28.06
C GLN A 569 37.80 -3.81 -27.80
N VAL A 570 37.23 -4.35 -28.88
CA VAL A 570 35.98 -5.11 -28.88
C VAL A 570 36.15 -6.34 -29.78
N LYS A 571 35.64 -7.48 -29.34
CA LYS A 571 35.45 -8.67 -30.19
C LYS A 571 33.98 -8.73 -30.60
N ALA A 572 33.73 -8.98 -31.88
CA ALA A 572 32.39 -9.22 -32.41
C ALA A 572 32.39 -10.50 -33.26
N SER A 573 31.33 -11.30 -33.14
CA SER A 573 31.11 -12.47 -34.00
C SER A 573 30.82 -12.06 -35.45
N ASP A 574 31.00 -13.00 -36.38
CA ASP A 574 30.75 -12.76 -37.81
C ASP A 574 29.30 -12.32 -38.08
N GLY A 575 29.13 -11.32 -38.93
CA GLY A 575 27.83 -10.74 -39.31
C GLY A 575 27.30 -9.63 -38.38
N ILE A 576 27.97 -9.35 -37.25
CA ILE A 576 27.58 -8.25 -36.35
C ILE A 576 28.19 -6.93 -36.82
N ILE A 577 27.36 -5.88 -36.90
CA ILE A 577 27.82 -4.52 -37.16
C ILE A 577 27.87 -3.72 -35.87
N LEU A 578 29.04 -3.14 -35.60
CA LEU A 578 29.26 -2.24 -34.48
C LEU A 578 29.11 -0.78 -34.92
N TYR A 579 28.36 -0.04 -34.10
CA TYR A 579 28.19 1.39 -34.21
C TYR A 579 28.63 2.08 -32.92
N SER A 580 29.11 3.31 -33.04
CA SER A 580 29.58 4.09 -31.91
C SER A 580 29.09 5.52 -31.94
N SER A 581 28.93 6.12 -30.77
CA SER A 581 28.76 7.56 -30.62
C SER A 581 29.65 8.09 -29.51
N LEU A 582 30.15 9.32 -29.69
CA LEU A 582 30.99 10.01 -28.72
C LEU A 582 30.39 11.39 -28.44
N HIS A 583 30.16 11.69 -27.17
CA HIS A 583 29.54 12.95 -26.73
C HIS A 583 30.47 13.70 -25.79
N HIS A 584 30.51 15.03 -25.90
CA HIS A 584 31.27 15.94 -25.03
C HIS A 584 30.40 17.14 -24.63
N CYS A 585 30.64 17.72 -23.44
CA CYS A 585 29.83 18.77 -22.80
C CYS A 585 29.58 20.06 -23.62
N GLU A 586 30.23 20.28 -24.77
CA GLU A 586 30.28 21.60 -25.45
C GLU A 586 29.90 21.62 -26.96
N GLN A 587 29.28 20.59 -27.55
CA GLN A 587 29.25 20.49 -29.02
C GLN A 587 27.91 20.84 -29.70
N LYS A 588 27.77 22.05 -30.26
CA LYS A 588 26.73 22.35 -31.28
C LYS A 588 26.91 21.37 -32.45
N SER A 589 25.79 20.86 -32.94
CA SER A 589 25.63 19.79 -33.94
C SER A 589 26.19 20.09 -35.36
N THR A 590 27.42 20.58 -35.48
CA THR A 590 28.11 20.75 -36.76
C THR A 590 29.42 19.97 -36.71
N ALA A 591 29.52 18.96 -37.57
CA ALA A 591 30.70 18.14 -37.80
C ALA A 591 32.00 18.96 -37.80
N SER A 592 32.91 18.66 -36.88
CA SER A 592 34.37 18.67 -37.13
C SER A 592 35.12 18.23 -35.87
N ASN A 593 35.82 17.10 -36.01
CA ASN A 593 37.07 16.69 -35.37
C ASN A 593 37.10 15.75 -34.15
N GLN A 594 35.98 15.32 -33.56
CA GLN A 594 36.01 14.09 -32.75
C GLN A 594 35.92 12.89 -33.71
N GLN A 595 37.04 12.21 -33.92
CA GLN A 595 37.11 11.05 -34.80
C GLN A 595 37.07 9.79 -33.95
N VAL A 596 36.11 8.93 -34.27
CA VAL A 596 36.07 7.54 -33.87
C VAL A 596 36.43 6.73 -35.10
N CYS A 597 37.60 6.09 -35.11
CA CYS A 597 38.01 5.22 -36.19
C CYS A 597 37.80 3.77 -35.77
N TYR A 598 36.87 3.07 -36.42
CA TYR A 598 36.69 1.64 -36.23
C TYR A 598 37.57 0.87 -37.21
N ILE A 599 38.42 -0.01 -36.68
CA ILE A 599 39.34 -0.84 -37.45
C ILE A 599 38.84 -2.28 -37.35
N LYS A 600 38.05 -2.68 -38.36
CA LYS A 600 37.31 -3.96 -38.38
C LYS A 600 38.21 -5.19 -38.21
N GLU A 601 39.39 -5.18 -38.82
CA GLU A 601 40.37 -6.29 -38.73
C GLU A 601 40.90 -6.52 -37.31
N GLU A 602 40.97 -5.45 -36.51
CA GLU A 602 41.51 -5.49 -35.14
C GLU A 602 40.41 -5.40 -34.07
N GLY A 603 39.16 -5.13 -34.46
CA GLY A 603 38.05 -4.92 -33.53
C GLY A 603 38.24 -3.69 -32.62
N ARG A 604 39.00 -2.67 -33.04
CA ARG A 604 39.32 -1.51 -32.18
C ARG A 604 38.66 -0.21 -32.62
N PHE A 605 38.35 0.64 -31.65
CA PHE A 605 37.92 2.01 -31.82
C PHE A 605 38.98 2.96 -31.28
N ASP A 606 39.60 3.73 -32.18
CA ASP A 606 40.56 4.78 -31.83
C ASP A 606 39.83 6.11 -31.66
N LEU A 607 39.89 6.66 -30.44
CA LEU A 607 39.27 7.94 -30.07
C LEU A 607 40.32 9.04 -30.01
N THR A 608 40.05 10.15 -30.71
CA THR A 608 40.84 11.39 -30.57
C THR A 608 40.03 12.44 -29.79
N LEU A 609 40.52 12.79 -28.60
CA LEU A 609 39.87 13.68 -27.64
C LEU A 609 40.55 15.05 -27.68
N GLU A 610 39.96 16.00 -28.40
CA GLU A 610 40.63 17.29 -28.68
C GLU A 610 40.74 18.25 -27.49
N ARG A 611 39.99 18.03 -26.41
CA ARG A 611 39.87 18.97 -25.28
C ARG A 611 39.90 18.23 -23.96
N SER A 612 40.36 18.90 -22.91
CA SER A 612 40.16 18.47 -21.54
C SER A 612 38.67 18.45 -21.21
N GLY A 613 38.20 17.42 -20.52
CA GLY A 613 36.80 17.32 -20.12
C GLY A 613 36.32 15.87 -20.01
N THR A 614 35.03 15.71 -19.79
CA THR A 614 34.37 14.40 -19.75
C THR A 614 33.78 14.09 -21.11
N TYR A 615 34.02 12.87 -21.58
CA TYR A 615 33.45 12.30 -22.80
C TYR A 615 32.63 11.07 -22.45
N CYS A 616 31.52 10.86 -23.15
CA CYS A 616 30.70 9.65 -23.03
C CYS A 616 30.73 8.90 -24.37
N PHE A 617 31.33 7.71 -24.36
CA PHE A 617 31.33 6.79 -25.48
C PHE A 617 30.19 5.78 -25.31
N ALA A 618 29.44 5.53 -26.38
CA ALA A 618 28.41 4.50 -26.41
C ALA A 618 28.60 3.59 -27.63
N LEU A 619 28.60 2.29 -27.38
CA LEU A 619 28.70 1.21 -28.35
C LEU A 619 27.32 0.60 -28.56
N TYR A 620 26.98 0.35 -29.81
CA TYR A 620 25.74 -0.28 -30.22
C TYR A 620 26.04 -1.41 -31.20
N THR A 621 25.17 -2.41 -31.20
CA THR A 621 25.12 -3.46 -32.22
C THR A 621 23.83 -3.32 -33.04
N GLY A 622 23.90 -3.71 -34.31
CA GLY A 622 22.77 -3.77 -35.23
C GLY A 622 23.00 -4.82 -36.32
N SER A 623 21.95 -5.17 -37.05
CA SER A 623 22.03 -6.05 -38.23
C SER A 623 22.30 -5.25 -39.51
N GLU A 624 22.92 -5.89 -40.49
CA GLU A 624 23.35 -5.26 -41.76
C GLU A 624 22.21 -4.59 -42.54
N ASN A 625 20.99 -5.13 -42.41
CA ASN A 625 19.77 -4.61 -43.03
C ASN A 625 18.77 -4.02 -42.01
N GLY A 626 19.15 -3.91 -40.73
CA GLY A 626 18.28 -3.49 -39.64
C GLY A 626 18.33 -2.00 -39.35
N SER A 627 17.18 -1.41 -39.02
CA SER A 627 17.09 -0.01 -38.56
C SER A 627 17.19 0.13 -37.03
N GLN A 628 17.36 -0.98 -36.30
CA GLN A 628 17.34 -1.01 -34.84
C GLN A 628 18.76 -1.14 -34.27
N LEU A 629 19.04 -0.30 -33.26
CA LEU A 629 20.26 -0.33 -32.48
C LEU A 629 20.01 -0.84 -31.07
N GLN A 630 20.85 -1.77 -30.64
CA GLN A 630 20.91 -2.21 -29.26
C GLN A 630 22.17 -1.65 -28.60
N ASN A 631 22.01 -0.87 -27.52
CA ASN A 631 23.15 -0.34 -26.78
C ASN A 631 23.77 -1.45 -25.91
N VAL A 632 25.05 -1.73 -26.14
CA VAL A 632 25.75 -2.89 -25.57
C VAL A 632 26.83 -2.51 -24.56
N TYR A 633 27.43 -1.34 -24.70
CA TYR A 633 28.46 -0.88 -23.77
C TYR A 633 28.54 0.63 -23.77
N ASN A 634 28.74 1.21 -22.59
CA ASN A 634 28.98 2.64 -22.44
C ASN A 634 30.21 2.88 -21.57
N CYS A 635 30.98 3.92 -21.90
CA CYS A 635 32.19 4.30 -21.17
C CYS A 635 32.24 5.81 -20.94
N VAL A 636 32.66 6.21 -19.74
CA VAL A 636 32.91 7.60 -19.38
C VAL A 636 34.42 7.82 -19.34
N ILE A 637 34.89 8.80 -20.11
CA ILE A 637 36.32 9.08 -20.30
C ILE A 637 36.61 10.50 -19.80
N HIS A 638 37.44 10.62 -18.76
CA HIS A 638 37.93 11.90 -18.27
C HIS A 638 39.29 12.21 -18.93
N ASN A 639 39.30 13.16 -19.87
CA ASN A 639 40.51 13.66 -20.49
C ASN A 639 41.11 14.81 -19.68
N GLN A 640 42.32 14.61 -19.16
CA GLN A 640 43.05 15.59 -18.34
C GLN A 640 44.16 16.33 -19.12
N ALA A 641 44.32 16.07 -20.42
CA ALA A 641 45.34 16.70 -21.24
C ALA A 641 45.05 18.18 -21.53
N GLU A 642 46.09 19.01 -21.69
CA GLU A 642 45.93 20.43 -22.02
C GLU A 642 45.32 20.65 -23.42
N SER A 643 44.29 21.50 -23.51
CA SER A 643 43.53 21.78 -24.74
C SER A 643 44.31 22.68 -25.70
N THR A 644 44.30 22.34 -27.00
CA THR A 644 44.81 23.21 -28.09
C THR A 644 43.71 24.03 -28.79
N ALA A 645 42.44 23.90 -28.40
CA ALA A 645 41.30 24.47 -29.13
C ALA A 645 40.55 25.59 -28.37
N LYS A 646 40.13 26.65 -29.08
CA LYS A 646 39.35 27.78 -28.53
C LYS A 646 37.91 27.39 -28.18
N GLN A 647 37.41 27.95 -27.07
CA GLN A 647 36.05 27.76 -26.55
C GLN A 647 34.97 28.21 -27.56
N SER A 648 33.97 27.37 -27.79
CA SER A 648 32.74 27.70 -28.51
C SER A 648 31.55 27.07 -27.78
N GLY A 649 30.43 27.80 -27.72
CA GLY A 649 29.38 27.65 -26.71
C GLY A 649 28.61 26.33 -26.62
N THR A 650 27.77 26.29 -25.59
CA THR A 650 27.01 25.13 -25.08
C THR A 650 26.04 24.53 -26.10
N SER A 651 25.98 23.19 -26.11
CA SER A 651 25.00 22.40 -26.86
C SER A 651 23.86 21.97 -25.96
N GLU A 652 22.64 22.06 -26.45
CA GLU A 652 21.47 21.46 -25.78
C GLU A 652 21.10 20.16 -26.51
N LEU A 653 20.87 19.09 -25.74
CA LEU A 653 20.34 17.85 -26.30
C LEU A 653 18.98 18.07 -26.96
N PRO A 654 18.62 17.29 -28.00
CA PRO A 654 17.27 17.30 -28.54
C PRO A 654 16.26 17.01 -27.41
N LYS A 655 15.28 17.90 -27.24
CA LYS A 655 14.20 17.69 -26.27
C LYS A 655 13.33 16.51 -26.70
N TYR A 656 12.85 15.75 -25.73
CA TYR A 656 11.90 14.68 -25.96
C TYR A 656 10.60 15.21 -26.59
N LYS A 657 10.20 14.62 -27.71
CA LYS A 657 8.86 14.78 -28.30
C LYS A 657 7.94 13.73 -27.69
N VAL A 658 6.89 14.16 -27.00
CA VAL A 658 5.96 13.26 -26.30
C VAL A 658 4.87 12.78 -27.27
N ILE A 659 4.61 11.47 -27.30
CA ILE A 659 3.56 10.83 -28.08
C ILE A 659 2.77 9.91 -27.15
N HIS A 660 1.45 10.07 -27.11
CA HIS A 660 0.57 9.15 -26.40
C HIS A 660 -0.02 8.15 -27.40
N THR A 661 -0.03 6.88 -27.05
CA THR A 661 -0.71 5.84 -27.84
C THR A 661 -1.53 4.92 -26.95
N LYS A 662 -2.74 4.60 -27.41
CA LYS A 662 -3.60 3.58 -26.79
C LYS A 662 -3.59 2.27 -27.58
N GLU A 663 -3.05 2.32 -28.79
CA GLU A 663 -2.91 1.18 -29.68
C GLU A 663 -1.53 0.54 -29.46
N GLY A 664 -1.36 -0.73 -29.80
CA GLY A 664 -0.11 -1.47 -29.60
C GLY A 664 1.08 -1.02 -30.47
N GLY A 665 1.08 0.23 -30.93
CA GLY A 665 2.11 0.85 -31.75
C GLY A 665 1.98 2.37 -31.83
N ALA A 666 3.02 3.03 -32.32
CA ALA A 666 3.06 4.48 -32.57
C ALA A 666 3.93 4.81 -33.79
N GLN A 667 3.53 5.84 -34.54
CA GLN A 667 4.34 6.37 -35.65
C GLN A 667 5.06 7.65 -35.20
N LEU A 668 6.39 7.67 -35.31
CA LEU A 668 7.24 8.77 -34.89
C LEU A 668 7.69 9.59 -36.13
N PRO A 669 7.27 10.85 -36.28
CA PRO A 669 7.56 11.64 -37.48
C PRO A 669 8.96 12.25 -37.50
N ILE A 670 9.79 11.92 -38.48
CA ILE A 670 11.20 12.36 -38.55
C ILE A 670 11.36 13.61 -39.43
N SER A 671 12.30 14.49 -39.09
CA SER A 671 12.66 15.64 -39.92
C SER A 671 13.33 15.26 -41.25
N LYS A 672 12.99 15.97 -42.34
CA LYS A 672 13.56 15.75 -43.69
C LYS A 672 15.07 15.93 -43.79
N SER A 673 15.70 16.67 -42.87
CA SER A 673 17.16 16.81 -42.80
C SER A 673 17.87 15.54 -42.33
N SER A 674 17.12 14.52 -41.90
CA SER A 674 17.63 13.29 -41.29
C SER A 674 17.35 12.05 -42.15
N SER A 675 16.86 12.19 -43.40
CA SER A 675 16.28 11.11 -44.21
C SER A 675 17.26 10.12 -44.85
N GLU A 676 18.57 10.19 -44.58
CA GLU A 676 19.56 9.26 -45.12
C GLU A 676 20.15 8.40 -43.98
N ASN A 677 19.99 7.07 -44.06
CA ASN A 677 20.51 6.05 -43.12
C ASN A 677 20.18 6.30 -41.63
N ILE A 678 18.89 6.23 -41.29
CA ILE A 678 18.37 6.38 -39.92
C ILE A 678 18.45 5.08 -39.15
N LEU A 679 18.86 5.17 -37.90
CA LEU A 679 18.87 4.09 -36.93
C LEU A 679 18.15 4.53 -35.65
N ALA A 680 17.51 3.62 -34.93
CA ALA A 680 16.81 3.96 -33.69
C ALA A 680 17.11 2.95 -32.57
N SER A 681 17.25 3.46 -31.35
CA SER A 681 17.35 2.65 -30.14
C SER A 681 16.18 2.92 -29.22
N MET A 682 15.65 1.89 -28.58
CA MET A 682 14.52 1.99 -27.66
C MET A 682 14.88 1.49 -26.27
N SER A 683 14.28 2.11 -25.26
CA SER A 683 14.38 1.74 -23.85
C SER A 683 13.09 2.09 -23.11
N ARG A 684 12.99 1.69 -21.84
CA ARG A 684 11.88 2.08 -20.93
C ARG A 684 12.40 3.07 -19.90
N GLU A 685 11.55 4.00 -19.46
CA GLU A 685 11.91 5.02 -18.47
C GLU A 685 12.24 4.42 -17.09
N ARG A 686 11.57 3.32 -16.72
CA ARG A 686 11.76 2.59 -15.45
C ARG A 686 11.97 1.10 -15.70
N GLY A 687 12.80 0.73 -16.68
CA GLY A 687 12.75 -0.63 -17.20
C GLY A 687 13.68 -0.98 -18.35
N LEU A 688 13.65 -2.25 -18.70
CA LEU A 688 14.15 -2.76 -19.98
C LEU A 688 12.98 -2.95 -20.93
N ALA A 689 13.11 -2.42 -22.15
CA ALA A 689 12.15 -2.71 -23.22
C ALA A 689 12.34 -4.17 -23.69
N ASP A 690 11.25 -4.87 -23.97
CA ASP A 690 11.28 -6.21 -24.59
C ASP A 690 11.83 -6.08 -26.02
N GLU A 691 12.79 -6.91 -26.40
CA GLU A 691 13.36 -6.93 -27.75
C GLU A 691 12.30 -7.21 -28.82
N SER A 692 11.30 -8.06 -28.52
CA SER A 692 10.19 -8.37 -29.41
C SER A 692 9.21 -7.21 -29.59
N SER A 693 9.19 -6.27 -28.62
CA SER A 693 8.36 -5.07 -28.70
C SER A 693 8.87 -4.04 -29.70
N CYS A 694 10.17 -4.06 -30.01
CA CYS A 694 10.76 -3.07 -30.90
C CYS A 694 10.87 -3.63 -32.33
N LYS A 695 10.00 -3.19 -33.24
CA LYS A 695 10.27 -3.27 -34.67
C LYS A 695 10.26 -1.86 -35.22
N VAL A 696 11.45 -1.37 -35.54
CA VAL A 696 11.66 -0.06 -36.17
C VAL A 696 11.49 -0.28 -37.68
N ASN A 697 10.34 0.10 -38.21
CA ASN A 697 10.14 0.13 -39.65
C ASN A 697 10.21 1.57 -40.13
N ILE A 698 11.01 1.82 -41.16
CA ILE A 698 11.06 3.11 -41.83
C ILE A 698 10.08 3.07 -42.99
N ALA A 699 8.97 3.81 -42.87
CA ALA A 699 8.03 4.01 -43.96
C ALA A 699 8.36 5.34 -44.67
N ASP A 700 8.54 5.28 -46.00
CA ASP A 700 8.71 6.46 -46.86
C ASP A 700 7.45 6.65 -47.71
N ASP A 701 6.62 7.63 -47.34
CA ASP A 701 5.40 7.98 -48.10
C ASP A 701 5.68 8.94 -49.28
N GLY A 702 6.95 9.22 -49.58
CA GLY A 702 7.38 10.18 -50.60
C GLY A 702 7.26 11.65 -50.18
N LYS A 703 6.77 11.96 -48.97
CA LYS A 703 6.67 13.31 -48.39
C LYS A 703 7.17 13.44 -46.95
N LYS A 704 7.18 12.38 -46.12
CA LYS A 704 7.68 12.32 -44.73
C LYS A 704 8.22 10.92 -44.39
N ALA A 705 9.35 10.85 -43.69
CA ALA A 705 9.86 9.61 -43.11
C ALA A 705 9.29 9.41 -41.69
N THR A 706 8.78 8.21 -41.40
CA THR A 706 8.29 7.84 -40.05
C THR A 706 9.00 6.59 -39.55
N ILE A 707 9.25 6.53 -38.23
CA ILE A 707 9.60 5.30 -37.54
C ILE A 707 8.32 4.74 -36.94
N ASP A 708 7.90 3.56 -37.40
CA ASP A 708 6.88 2.80 -36.70
C ASP A 708 7.54 2.04 -35.57
N ILE A 709 6.95 2.13 -34.37
CA ILE A 709 7.29 1.28 -33.23
C ILE A 709 6.06 0.48 -32.80
N LYS A 710 6.29 -0.72 -32.28
CA LYS A 710 5.26 -1.49 -31.58
C LYS A 710 5.49 -1.36 -30.07
N VAL A 711 4.42 -1.34 -29.30
CA VAL A 711 4.47 -1.27 -27.83
C VAL A 711 3.38 -2.19 -27.30
N PHE A 712 3.78 -3.27 -26.62
CA PHE A 712 2.82 -4.30 -26.18
C PHE A 712 2.41 -4.17 -24.71
N GLU A 713 3.24 -3.51 -23.91
CA GLU A 713 3.02 -3.33 -22.47
C GLU A 713 2.81 -1.86 -22.13
N ASN A 714 1.90 -1.59 -21.19
CA ASN A 714 1.71 -0.25 -20.65
C ASN A 714 3.01 0.28 -20.03
N GLY A 715 3.28 1.56 -20.23
CA GLY A 715 4.47 2.21 -19.70
C GLY A 715 4.97 3.36 -20.56
N VAL A 716 6.12 3.88 -20.17
CA VAL A 716 6.81 4.99 -20.83
C VAL A 716 8.05 4.46 -21.52
N TYR A 717 8.10 4.61 -22.85
CA TYR A 717 9.21 4.20 -23.70
C TYR A 717 9.99 5.42 -24.17
N LEU A 718 11.31 5.29 -24.22
CA LEU A 718 12.23 6.31 -24.70
C LEU A 718 12.87 5.82 -25.99
N VAL A 719 12.71 6.56 -27.08
CA VAL A 719 13.27 6.24 -28.39
C VAL A 719 14.25 7.32 -28.80
N ASP A 720 15.50 6.94 -29.01
CA ASP A 720 16.57 7.80 -29.48
C ASP A 720 16.85 7.49 -30.97
N VAL A 721 16.79 8.53 -31.81
CA VAL A 721 16.92 8.42 -33.27
C VAL A 721 18.26 9.00 -33.70
N TYR A 722 19.02 8.19 -34.44
CA TYR A 722 20.37 8.45 -34.88
C TYR A 722 20.45 8.52 -36.41
N ALA A 723 21.36 9.34 -36.92
CA ALA A 723 21.77 9.31 -38.33
C ALA A 723 23.17 8.70 -38.45
N ARG A 724 23.38 7.81 -39.42
CA ARG A 724 24.69 7.24 -39.73
C ARG A 724 25.59 8.30 -40.39
N SER A 725 26.82 8.44 -39.91
CA SER A 725 27.84 9.30 -40.52
C SER A 725 28.38 8.69 -41.82
N ASN A 726 29.04 9.50 -42.65
CA ASN A 726 29.80 9.02 -43.83
C ASN A 726 30.91 8.01 -43.46
N GLN A 727 31.35 8.04 -42.19
CA GLN A 727 32.16 6.98 -41.59
C GLN A 727 31.21 5.89 -41.07
N GLU A 728 31.21 4.74 -41.74
CA GLU A 728 30.19 3.68 -41.66
C GLU A 728 29.84 3.16 -40.25
N SER A 729 30.68 3.36 -39.24
CA SER A 729 30.47 2.87 -37.86
C SER A 729 30.20 3.97 -36.81
N THR A 730 30.03 5.23 -37.23
CA THR A 730 29.69 6.34 -36.31
C THR A 730 28.24 6.77 -36.47
N VAL A 731 27.53 6.94 -35.36
CA VAL A 731 26.13 7.39 -35.32
C VAL A 731 25.99 8.69 -34.54
N ILE A 732 25.11 9.58 -35.01
CA ILE A 732 24.90 10.93 -34.45
C ILE A 732 23.44 11.05 -34.00
N LEU A 733 23.21 11.33 -32.72
CA LEU A 733 21.88 11.56 -32.16
C LEU A 733 21.22 12.79 -32.81
N LYS A 734 19.99 12.62 -33.33
CA LYS A 734 19.22 13.68 -34.01
C LYS A 734 17.94 14.04 -33.29
N GLU A 735 17.16 13.04 -32.89
CA GLU A 735 15.83 13.25 -32.31
C GLU A 735 15.57 12.27 -31.16
N ARG A 736 14.71 12.65 -30.22
CA ARG A 736 14.32 11.83 -29.06
C ARG A 736 12.81 11.86 -28.88
N TYR A 737 12.19 10.71 -28.63
CA TYR A 737 10.75 10.55 -28.43
C TYR A 737 10.46 9.87 -27.09
N LYS A 738 9.41 10.36 -26.42
CA LYS A 738 8.85 9.77 -25.21
C LYS A 738 7.46 9.25 -25.55
N VAL A 739 7.31 7.93 -25.63
CA VAL A 739 6.07 7.27 -26.05
C VAL A 739 5.38 6.72 -24.82
N ILE A 740 4.20 7.24 -24.51
CA ILE A 740 3.40 6.88 -23.34
C ILE A 740 2.27 5.96 -23.82
N HIS A 741 2.32 4.68 -23.43
CA HIS A 741 1.31 3.70 -23.78
C HIS A 741 0.29 3.51 -22.63
N GLU A 742 -0.96 3.89 -22.90
CA GLU A 742 -2.08 3.90 -21.95
C GLU A 742 -3.20 2.94 -22.42
N GLY A 743 -2.91 1.64 -22.56
CA GLY A 743 -3.87 0.53 -22.59
C GLY A 743 -5.02 0.54 -23.63
N GLY A 744 -4.93 -0.40 -24.57
CA GLY A 744 -6.05 -0.95 -25.36
C GLY A 744 -5.86 -2.46 -25.55
N VAL A 745 -6.93 -3.27 -25.47
CA VAL A 745 -6.87 -4.71 -25.76
C VAL A 745 -6.67 -4.88 -27.27
N VAL A 746 -5.49 -5.28 -27.71
CA VAL A 746 -5.27 -5.64 -29.13
C VAL A 746 -5.73 -7.08 -29.33
N ASN A 747 -6.85 -7.26 -30.04
CA ASN A 747 -7.26 -8.55 -30.58
C ASN A 747 -6.20 -9.05 -31.57
N LYS A 748 -5.57 -10.19 -31.27
CA LYS A 748 -4.61 -10.92 -32.14
C LYS A 748 -5.29 -11.58 -33.37
N LYS A 749 -6.20 -10.88 -34.06
CA LYS A 749 -6.80 -11.35 -35.32
C LYS A 749 -6.52 -10.32 -36.40
N GLU A 750 -5.34 -10.38 -36.99
CA GLU A 750 -5.00 -9.87 -38.33
C GLU A 750 -3.48 -9.90 -38.49
N VAL A 751 -2.90 -11.08 -38.77
CA VAL A 751 -1.81 -11.26 -39.73
C VAL A 751 -1.89 -12.73 -40.18
N GLU A 752 -2.67 -12.98 -41.23
CA GLU A 752 -2.61 -14.23 -41.99
C GLU A 752 -1.91 -13.91 -43.33
N VAL A 753 -0.91 -14.74 -43.64
CA VAL A 753 -0.35 -15.04 -44.98
C VAL A 753 0.53 -13.99 -45.67
N GLU A 754 1.82 -14.31 -45.81
CA GLU A 754 2.45 -14.64 -47.11
C GLU A 754 3.83 -15.28 -46.85
N GLU A 755 3.85 -16.60 -46.71
CA GLU A 755 5.05 -17.41 -46.95
C GLU A 755 5.11 -17.71 -48.45
N LYS A 756 6.24 -17.37 -49.09
CA LYS A 756 6.65 -17.99 -50.35
C LYS A 756 8.11 -18.40 -50.24
N GLU A 757 8.29 -19.69 -50.45
CA GLU A 757 9.53 -20.44 -50.60
C GLU A 757 10.28 -19.99 -51.86
N GLU A 758 11.60 -19.84 -51.77
CA GLU A 758 12.52 -20.14 -52.86
C GLU A 758 13.66 -21.01 -52.31
N GLU A 759 13.70 -22.26 -52.77
CA GLU A 759 14.81 -23.21 -52.67
C GLU A 759 15.98 -22.76 -53.57
N VAL A 760 17.24 -22.88 -53.12
CA VAL A 760 18.34 -23.46 -53.93
C VAL A 760 19.42 -24.08 -53.02
N GLU A 761 19.61 -25.38 -53.24
CA GLU A 761 20.78 -26.27 -53.13
C GLU A 761 22.17 -25.77 -52.66
N SER A 762 22.68 -26.50 -51.65
CA SER A 762 23.99 -27.18 -51.59
C SER A 762 25.26 -26.32 -51.37
N GLU A 763 26.37 -26.75 -50.75
CA GLU A 763 26.98 -28.04 -50.38
C GLU A 763 27.78 -27.88 -49.05
N GLU A 764 28.14 -29.02 -48.48
CA GLU A 764 28.73 -29.30 -47.17
C GLU A 764 30.14 -28.70 -46.93
N GLU A 765 30.40 -28.24 -45.70
CA GLU A 765 31.63 -28.59 -44.96
C GLU A 765 31.25 -28.94 -43.52
N THR A 766 31.74 -30.09 -43.06
CA THR A 766 31.27 -30.88 -41.92
C THR A 766 31.41 -30.21 -40.55
N PRO A 767 30.33 -30.15 -39.76
CA PRO A 767 30.33 -29.87 -38.32
C PRO A 767 30.67 -31.11 -37.49
N GLU A 768 31.10 -30.88 -36.24
CA GLU A 768 30.99 -31.88 -35.17
C GLU A 768 29.49 -32.23 -35.01
N GLU A 769 29.15 -33.52 -35.12
CA GLU A 769 27.76 -34.02 -35.12
C GLU A 769 27.02 -33.61 -33.83
N GLU A 770 26.23 -32.52 -33.88
CA GLU A 770 25.14 -32.28 -32.91
C GLU A 770 24.16 -33.44 -33.04
N SER A 771 23.90 -34.15 -31.95
CA SER A 771 22.98 -35.29 -31.98
C SER A 771 21.56 -34.84 -32.32
N GLU A 772 20.77 -35.68 -33.03
CA GLU A 772 19.34 -35.40 -33.29
C GLU A 772 18.56 -35.08 -32.00
N GLU A 773 19.04 -35.59 -30.87
CA GLU A 773 18.50 -35.38 -29.54
C GLU A 773 18.75 -33.94 -29.04
N ASP A 774 19.92 -33.34 -29.32
CA ASP A 774 20.25 -31.97 -28.93
C ASP A 774 19.45 -30.93 -29.72
N VAL A 775 19.26 -31.15 -31.02
CA VAL A 775 18.41 -30.31 -31.89
C VAL A 775 16.97 -30.33 -31.38
N ARG A 776 16.42 -31.51 -31.10
CA ARG A 776 15.08 -31.69 -30.55
C ARG A 776 14.91 -31.01 -29.18
N ILE A 777 15.91 -31.08 -28.30
CA ILE A 777 15.90 -30.41 -27.00
C ILE A 777 15.91 -28.89 -27.15
N ARG A 778 16.71 -28.34 -28.08
CA ARG A 778 16.77 -26.90 -28.37
C ARG A 778 15.43 -26.39 -28.88
N GLU A 779 14.80 -27.10 -29.80
CA GLU A 779 13.47 -26.77 -30.34
C GLU A 779 12.39 -26.78 -29.25
N LEU A 780 12.37 -27.80 -28.38
CA LEU A 780 11.41 -27.89 -27.27
C LEU A 780 11.60 -26.76 -26.24
N LYS A 781 12.85 -26.40 -25.91
CA LYS A 781 13.15 -25.24 -25.04
C LYS A 781 12.68 -23.94 -25.67
N GLN A 782 12.96 -23.73 -26.95
CA GLN A 782 12.56 -22.51 -27.67
C GLN A 782 11.03 -22.40 -27.75
N LYS A 783 10.34 -23.52 -28.03
CA LYS A 783 8.87 -23.58 -28.07
C LYS A 783 8.25 -23.22 -26.71
N LEU A 784 8.80 -23.73 -25.60
CA LEU A 784 8.32 -23.40 -24.26
C LEU A 784 8.59 -21.93 -23.89
N LEU A 785 9.75 -21.38 -24.23
CA LEU A 785 10.06 -19.96 -24.01
C LEU A 785 9.17 -19.03 -24.82
N ASN A 786 8.90 -19.37 -26.07
CA ASN A 786 7.97 -18.63 -26.92
C ASN A 786 6.55 -18.66 -26.36
N ALA A 787 6.11 -19.80 -25.80
CA ALA A 787 4.81 -19.93 -25.17
C ALA A 787 4.69 -19.14 -23.85
N ILE A 788 5.78 -19.04 -23.07
CA ILE A 788 5.84 -18.16 -21.89
C ILE A 788 5.69 -16.69 -22.33
N ALA A 789 6.38 -16.29 -23.39
CA ALA A 789 6.33 -14.94 -23.92
C ALA A 789 4.97 -14.59 -24.58
N SER A 790 4.29 -15.58 -25.16
CA SER A 790 3.03 -15.33 -25.87
C SER A 790 1.87 -14.95 -24.94
N GLY A 791 1.98 -15.27 -23.64
CA GLY A 791 0.96 -14.99 -22.62
C GLY A 791 -0.36 -15.74 -22.84
N ASP A 792 -0.34 -16.79 -23.68
CA ASP A 792 -1.51 -17.55 -24.11
C ASP A 792 -1.63 -18.82 -23.24
N GLU A 793 -2.78 -18.98 -22.58
CA GLU A 793 -3.00 -20.09 -21.64
C GLU A 793 -2.94 -21.46 -22.32
N GLU A 794 -3.55 -21.62 -23.50
CA GLU A 794 -3.67 -22.91 -24.18
C GLU A 794 -2.34 -23.31 -24.79
N ASN A 795 -1.65 -22.36 -25.43
CA ASN A 795 -0.33 -22.58 -26.00
C ASN A 795 0.71 -22.93 -24.93
N LEU A 796 0.71 -22.21 -23.80
CA LEU A 796 1.63 -22.46 -22.68
C LEU A 796 1.35 -23.80 -22.00
N ALA A 797 0.08 -24.17 -21.81
CA ALA A 797 -0.29 -25.47 -21.26
C ALA A 797 0.17 -26.62 -22.17
N SER A 798 -0.03 -26.51 -23.48
CA SER A 798 0.44 -27.50 -24.47
C SER A 798 1.96 -27.64 -24.48
N ALA A 799 2.68 -26.52 -24.47
CA ALA A 799 4.14 -26.51 -24.46
C ALA A 799 4.72 -27.11 -23.17
N ILE A 800 4.07 -26.90 -22.01
CA ILE A 800 4.48 -27.52 -20.74
C ILE A 800 4.32 -29.04 -20.78
N GLU A 801 3.20 -29.54 -21.32
CA GLU A 801 2.95 -30.99 -21.43
C GLU A 801 3.92 -31.66 -22.41
N GLU A 802 4.16 -31.05 -23.57
CA GLU A 802 5.15 -31.53 -24.53
C GLU A 802 6.57 -31.55 -23.93
N PHE A 803 6.94 -30.53 -23.16
CA PHE A 803 8.23 -30.46 -22.49
C PHE A 803 8.38 -31.50 -21.37
N LYS A 804 7.30 -31.82 -20.65
CA LYS A 804 7.26 -32.89 -19.63
C LYS A 804 7.35 -34.28 -20.26
N ALA A 805 6.70 -34.49 -21.40
CA ALA A 805 6.68 -35.76 -22.11
C ALA A 805 8.06 -36.14 -22.69
N ALA A 806 8.96 -35.17 -22.86
CA ALA A 806 10.27 -35.36 -23.47
C ALA A 806 11.38 -35.90 -22.53
N GLY A 807 11.07 -36.18 -21.25
CA GLY A 807 11.88 -36.90 -20.25
C GLY A 807 13.41 -37.01 -20.45
N ASP A 808 14.17 -36.34 -19.58
CA ASP A 808 15.65 -36.17 -19.54
C ASP A 808 16.24 -35.04 -20.41
N ILE A 809 15.89 -33.81 -20.05
CA ILE A 809 16.49 -32.56 -20.58
C ILE A 809 17.40 -31.93 -19.51
N PRO A 810 18.61 -31.41 -19.82
CA PRO A 810 19.45 -30.68 -18.86
C PRO A 810 18.83 -29.35 -18.38
N ASP A 811 18.85 -29.14 -17.05
CA ASP A 811 18.23 -28.05 -16.28
C ASP A 811 16.70 -27.85 -16.51
N PRO A 812 15.87 -28.92 -16.48
CA PRO A 812 14.47 -28.86 -16.85
C PRO A 812 13.63 -28.19 -15.76
N LYS A 813 14.07 -28.25 -14.50
CA LYS A 813 13.30 -27.82 -13.34
C LYS A 813 13.10 -26.30 -13.28
N LYS A 814 14.07 -25.50 -13.71
CA LYS A 814 13.98 -24.03 -13.63
C LYS A 814 13.04 -23.46 -14.69
N ILE A 815 13.19 -23.87 -15.95
CA ILE A 815 12.35 -23.39 -17.06
C ILE A 815 10.92 -23.90 -16.89
N LEU A 816 10.74 -25.16 -16.51
CA LEU A 816 9.42 -25.73 -16.26
C LEU A 816 8.73 -25.06 -15.07
N ALA A 817 9.42 -24.84 -13.94
CA ALA A 817 8.84 -24.14 -12.80
C ALA A 817 8.50 -22.67 -13.10
N LYS A 818 9.21 -22.04 -14.05
CA LYS A 818 8.85 -20.70 -14.56
C LYS A 818 7.59 -20.77 -15.42
N ALA A 819 7.52 -21.71 -16.36
CA ALA A 819 6.37 -21.92 -17.23
C ALA A 819 5.09 -22.22 -16.43
N GLU A 820 5.17 -23.12 -15.45
CA GLU A 820 4.05 -23.49 -14.57
C GLU A 820 3.59 -22.30 -13.72
N ARG A 821 4.51 -21.49 -13.23
CA ARG A 821 4.18 -20.28 -12.47
C ARG A 821 3.50 -19.23 -13.33
N GLU A 822 3.98 -18.99 -14.55
CA GLU A 822 3.32 -18.07 -15.48
C GLU A 822 1.93 -18.56 -15.88
N LEU A 823 1.77 -19.88 -16.11
CA LEU A 823 0.45 -20.47 -16.36
C LEU A 823 -0.50 -20.27 -15.16
N GLN A 824 -0.01 -20.44 -13.93
CA GLN A 824 -0.78 -20.13 -12.71
C GLN A 824 -1.18 -18.66 -12.62
N ILE A 825 -0.27 -17.73 -12.96
CA ILE A 825 -0.56 -16.29 -12.96
C ILE A 825 -1.63 -15.95 -14.01
N ILE A 826 -1.52 -16.50 -15.23
CA ILE A 826 -2.49 -16.27 -16.32
C ILE A 826 -3.88 -16.78 -15.90
N ARG A 827 -3.96 -18.01 -15.37
CA ARG A 827 -5.21 -18.59 -14.88
C ARG A 827 -5.80 -17.78 -13.74
N MET A 828 -4.98 -17.38 -12.79
CA MET A 828 -5.42 -16.57 -11.65
C MET A 828 -5.91 -15.19 -12.09
N ARG A 829 -5.23 -14.54 -13.05
CA ARG A 829 -5.69 -13.28 -13.65
C ARG A 829 -7.09 -13.44 -14.25
N ARG A 830 -7.29 -14.47 -15.08
CA ARG A 830 -8.61 -14.77 -15.69
C ARG A 830 -9.67 -15.00 -14.63
N ARG A 831 -9.36 -15.77 -13.58
CA ARG A 831 -10.26 -16.03 -12.46
C ARG A 831 -10.59 -14.75 -11.70
N LEU A 832 -9.60 -13.93 -11.32
CA LEU A 832 -9.79 -12.65 -10.64
C LEU A 832 -10.70 -11.70 -11.45
N VAL A 833 -10.52 -11.63 -12.76
CA VAL A 833 -11.39 -10.83 -13.64
C VAL A 833 -12.82 -11.38 -13.65
N ALA A 834 -12.99 -12.70 -13.74
CA ALA A 834 -14.30 -13.34 -13.72
C ALA A 834 -15.04 -13.12 -12.38
N VAL A 835 -14.37 -13.35 -11.24
CA VAL A 835 -15.00 -13.19 -9.92
C VAL A 835 -15.31 -11.73 -9.59
N THR A 836 -14.57 -10.77 -10.16
CA THR A 836 -14.89 -9.34 -10.03
C THR A 836 -16.26 -8.98 -10.67
N GLN A 837 -16.75 -9.80 -11.60
CA GLN A 837 -18.08 -9.66 -12.20
C GLN A 837 -19.18 -10.44 -11.45
N SER A 838 -18.78 -11.33 -10.54
CA SER A 838 -19.69 -12.12 -9.71
C SER A 838 -20.26 -11.28 -8.54
N GLU A 839 -21.35 -11.77 -7.94
CA GLU A 839 -21.95 -11.24 -6.71
C GLU A 839 -21.70 -12.17 -5.51
N ASP A 840 -20.85 -13.19 -5.69
CA ASP A 840 -20.52 -14.20 -4.68
C ASP A 840 -19.33 -13.73 -3.84
N ILE A 841 -19.61 -13.41 -2.57
CA ILE A 841 -18.61 -12.91 -1.62
C ILE A 841 -17.61 -14.01 -1.25
N GLU A 842 -18.06 -15.26 -1.07
CA GLU A 842 -17.22 -16.39 -0.67
C GLU A 842 -16.23 -16.72 -1.79
N GLU A 843 -16.70 -16.77 -3.04
CA GLU A 843 -15.85 -17.04 -4.21
C GLU A 843 -14.77 -15.95 -4.41
N LEU A 844 -15.11 -14.68 -4.16
CA LEU A 844 -14.19 -13.53 -4.22
C LEU A 844 -13.12 -13.61 -3.12
N GLU A 845 -13.50 -13.98 -1.89
CA GLU A 845 -12.58 -14.14 -0.77
C GLU A 845 -11.61 -15.31 -0.98
N GLU A 846 -12.11 -16.47 -1.38
CA GLU A 846 -11.28 -17.65 -1.69
C GLU A 846 -10.29 -17.34 -2.81
N THR A 847 -10.74 -16.70 -3.89
CA THR A 847 -9.88 -16.34 -5.03
C THR A 847 -8.81 -15.33 -4.63
N LEU A 848 -9.13 -14.37 -3.74
CA LEU A 848 -8.15 -13.42 -3.21
C LEU A 848 -7.11 -14.10 -2.30
N ILE A 849 -7.51 -15.05 -1.46
CA ILE A 849 -6.59 -15.83 -0.63
C ILE A 849 -5.63 -16.62 -1.53
N GLU A 850 -6.17 -17.31 -2.54
CA GLU A 850 -5.38 -18.09 -3.48
C GLU A 850 -4.42 -17.19 -4.28
N ALA A 851 -4.88 -16.03 -4.77
CA ALA A 851 -4.06 -15.08 -5.50
C ALA A 851 -2.87 -14.56 -4.67
N ASN A 852 -3.08 -14.25 -3.38
CA ASN A 852 -2.02 -13.80 -2.47
C ASN A 852 -1.01 -14.92 -2.11
N SER A 853 -1.39 -16.19 -2.28
CA SER A 853 -0.48 -17.32 -2.04
C SER A 853 0.47 -17.59 -3.21
N ILE A 854 0.15 -17.09 -4.40
CA ILE A 854 0.96 -17.24 -5.62
C ILE A 854 2.10 -16.21 -5.61
N LYS A 855 3.32 -16.63 -5.91
CA LYS A 855 4.45 -15.70 -6.12
C LYS A 855 4.32 -14.95 -7.45
N HIS A 856 3.43 -13.96 -7.50
CA HIS A 856 3.06 -13.24 -8.73
C HIS A 856 3.97 -12.06 -9.10
N ARG A 857 4.89 -11.61 -8.22
CA ARG A 857 5.86 -10.52 -8.48
C ARG A 857 5.22 -9.25 -9.08
N GLY A 858 4.13 -8.79 -8.50
CA GLY A 858 3.42 -7.58 -8.96
C GLY A 858 2.48 -7.75 -10.17
N LYS A 859 2.52 -8.89 -10.88
CA LYS A 859 1.73 -9.09 -12.11
C LYS A 859 0.20 -9.14 -11.90
N LEU A 860 -0.27 -9.43 -10.69
CA LEU A 860 -1.70 -9.53 -10.36
C LEU A 860 -2.22 -8.34 -9.53
N ASP A 861 -1.39 -7.35 -9.23
CA ASP A 861 -1.72 -6.32 -8.23
C ASP A 861 -2.93 -5.48 -8.65
N LYS A 862 -3.09 -5.22 -9.95
CA LYS A 862 -4.24 -4.48 -10.50
C LYS A 862 -5.53 -5.27 -10.32
N GLU A 863 -5.52 -6.55 -10.66
CA GLU A 863 -6.67 -7.43 -10.58
C GLU A 863 -7.03 -7.74 -9.13
N ILE A 864 -6.04 -7.92 -8.25
CA ILE A 864 -6.23 -8.07 -6.80
C ILE A 864 -6.84 -6.79 -6.21
N ALA A 865 -6.37 -5.60 -6.60
CA ALA A 865 -6.94 -4.33 -6.15
C ALA A 865 -8.39 -4.16 -6.63
N ALA A 866 -8.69 -4.53 -7.88
CA ALA A 866 -10.04 -4.50 -8.42
C ALA A 866 -10.98 -5.47 -7.69
N ALA A 867 -10.54 -6.70 -7.46
CA ALA A 867 -11.29 -7.72 -6.72
C ALA A 867 -11.53 -7.32 -5.25
N LYS A 868 -10.52 -6.75 -4.56
CA LYS A 868 -10.67 -6.19 -3.20
C LYS A 868 -11.70 -5.06 -3.15
N LYS A 869 -11.62 -4.12 -4.10
CA LYS A 869 -12.59 -3.01 -4.21
C LYS A 869 -14.01 -3.53 -4.45
N ARG A 870 -14.16 -4.58 -5.27
CA ARG A 870 -15.45 -5.22 -5.50
C ARG A 870 -15.99 -5.90 -4.25
N LEU A 871 -15.14 -6.64 -3.53
CA LEU A 871 -15.48 -7.31 -2.28
C LEU A 871 -15.97 -6.30 -1.23
N GLU A 872 -15.25 -5.20 -1.03
CA GLU A 872 -15.64 -4.13 -0.11
C GLU A 872 -17.02 -3.54 -0.46
N LYS A 873 -17.26 -3.32 -1.76
CA LYS A 873 -18.55 -2.81 -2.24
C LYS A 873 -19.71 -3.79 -1.99
N LEU A 874 -19.51 -5.09 -2.25
CA LEU A 874 -20.51 -6.12 -2.00
C LEU A 874 -20.83 -6.25 -0.50
N ARG A 875 -19.80 -6.23 0.35
CA ARG A 875 -19.96 -6.23 1.82
C ARG A 875 -20.76 -5.02 2.30
N ASN A 876 -20.44 -3.82 1.82
CA ASN A 876 -21.19 -2.61 2.18
C ASN A 876 -22.68 -2.70 1.78
N MET A 877 -22.98 -3.23 0.59
CA MET A 877 -24.37 -3.42 0.17
C MET A 877 -25.11 -4.44 1.04
N ASP A 878 -24.47 -5.54 1.42
CA ASP A 878 -25.06 -6.54 2.32
C ASP A 878 -25.23 -6.00 3.75
N GLU A 879 -24.30 -5.20 4.24
CA GLU A 879 -24.43 -4.49 5.51
C GLU A 879 -25.64 -3.53 5.49
N LEU A 880 -25.84 -2.76 4.42
CA LEU A 880 -26.99 -1.86 4.29
C LEU A 880 -28.32 -2.63 4.21
N ARG A 881 -28.37 -3.76 3.49
CA ARG A 881 -29.54 -4.66 3.48
C ARG A 881 -29.83 -5.19 4.88
N ASN A 882 -28.79 -5.65 5.57
CA ASN A 882 -28.90 -6.16 6.93
C ASN A 882 -29.31 -5.08 7.94
N ALA A 883 -28.84 -3.84 7.77
CA ALA A 883 -29.25 -2.71 8.60
C ALA A 883 -30.76 -2.45 8.47
N VAL A 884 -31.28 -2.42 7.24
CA VAL A 884 -32.74 -2.28 6.99
C VAL A 884 -33.52 -3.46 7.56
N PHE A 885 -32.99 -4.68 7.43
CA PHE A 885 -33.64 -5.89 7.97
C PHE A 885 -33.68 -5.90 9.51
N LYS A 886 -32.60 -5.46 10.15
CA LYS A 886 -32.43 -5.39 11.62
C LYS A 886 -33.11 -4.19 12.28
N LEU A 887 -33.64 -3.22 11.52
CA LEU A 887 -34.43 -2.11 12.07
C LEU A 887 -35.47 -2.62 13.07
N ASP A 888 -35.70 -1.92 14.18
CA ASP A 888 -36.74 -2.31 15.14
C ASP A 888 -38.13 -2.23 14.47
N GLN A 889 -39.02 -3.14 14.86
CA GLN A 889 -40.42 -3.08 14.45
C GLN A 889 -41.10 -1.80 14.97
N ARG A 890 -40.62 -1.23 16.09
CA ARG A 890 -41.07 0.08 16.61
C ARG A 890 -40.72 1.22 15.68
N THR A 891 -39.53 1.25 15.09
CA THR A 891 -39.10 2.28 14.12
C THR A 891 -39.93 2.25 12.84
N VAL A 892 -40.27 1.06 12.35
CA VAL A 892 -41.18 0.95 11.20
C VAL A 892 -42.62 1.30 11.58
N ALA A 893 -43.04 1.01 12.82
CA ALA A 893 -44.34 1.44 13.33
C ALA A 893 -44.42 2.96 13.52
N GLU A 894 -43.34 3.62 13.93
CA GLU A 894 -43.20 5.07 14.03
C GLU A 894 -43.41 5.74 12.67
N ILE A 895 -42.69 5.28 11.63
CA ILE A 895 -42.85 5.76 10.25
C ILE A 895 -44.31 5.61 9.80
N LYS A 896 -45.00 4.52 10.18
CA LYS A 896 -46.41 4.30 9.83
C LYS A 896 -47.38 5.15 10.66
N SER A 897 -46.98 5.59 11.86
CA SER A 897 -47.86 6.27 12.81
C SER A 897 -48.11 7.74 12.47
N PHE A 898 -47.30 8.33 11.59
CA PHE A 898 -47.47 9.72 11.15
C PHE A 898 -48.79 9.89 10.39
N SER A 899 -49.68 10.71 10.94
CA SER A 899 -50.91 11.16 10.27
C SER A 899 -50.62 12.19 9.16
N SER A 900 -49.56 12.99 9.34
CA SER A 900 -48.97 13.88 8.34
C SER A 900 -47.44 13.79 8.45
N PRO A 901 -46.76 13.00 7.59
CA PRO A 901 -45.33 12.77 7.71
C PRO A 901 -44.52 14.02 7.34
N PRO A 902 -43.38 14.26 8.01
CA PRO A 902 -42.34 15.15 7.51
C PRO A 902 -41.99 14.84 6.04
N GLU A 903 -41.76 15.89 5.23
CA GLU A 903 -41.46 15.74 3.80
C GLU A 903 -40.22 14.86 3.53
N PRO A 904 -39.13 14.90 4.34
CA PRO A 904 -37.99 13.98 4.17
C PRO A 904 -38.38 12.50 4.26
N ILE A 905 -39.22 12.11 5.23
CA ILE A 905 -39.67 10.72 5.40
C ILE A 905 -40.49 10.29 4.17
N LYS A 906 -41.38 11.16 3.70
CA LYS A 906 -42.25 10.89 2.55
C LYS A 906 -41.45 10.71 1.25
N ILE A 907 -40.44 11.55 1.02
CA ILE A 907 -39.55 11.48 -0.13
C ILE A 907 -38.74 10.19 -0.10
N VAL A 908 -38.15 9.85 1.04
CA VAL A 908 -37.31 8.65 1.21
C VAL A 908 -38.11 7.37 1.02
N MET A 909 -39.29 7.28 1.63
CA MET A 909 -40.15 6.10 1.49
C MET A 909 -40.64 5.92 0.05
N LYS A 910 -40.93 7.02 -0.66
CA LYS A 910 -41.27 6.97 -2.09
C LYS A 910 -40.08 6.49 -2.94
N GLY A 911 -38.88 7.01 -2.70
CA GLY A 911 -37.67 6.59 -3.42
C GLY A 911 -37.35 5.11 -3.19
N THR A 912 -37.45 4.67 -1.94
CA THR A 912 -37.25 3.26 -1.55
C THR A 912 -38.26 2.34 -2.23
N LEU A 913 -39.55 2.69 -2.18
CA LEU A 913 -40.61 1.88 -2.81
C LEU A 913 -40.52 1.90 -4.34
N LEU A 914 -40.06 3.00 -4.94
CA LEU A 914 -39.81 3.08 -6.37
C LEU A 914 -38.69 2.10 -6.80
N LEU A 915 -37.57 2.09 -6.08
CA LEU A 915 -36.47 1.13 -6.30
C LEU A 915 -36.93 -0.32 -6.12
N LEU A 916 -37.86 -0.58 -5.21
CA LEU A 916 -38.45 -1.91 -5.00
C LEU A 916 -39.49 -2.31 -6.06
N GLY A 917 -39.75 -1.47 -7.07
CA GLY A 917 -40.62 -1.76 -8.21
C GLY A 917 -42.09 -1.35 -8.04
N ASN A 918 -42.43 -0.47 -7.09
CA ASN A 918 -43.78 0.10 -6.99
C ASN A 918 -43.89 1.35 -7.87
N THR A 919 -45.06 1.58 -8.47
CA THR A 919 -45.26 2.71 -9.40
C THR A 919 -45.65 3.98 -8.66
N LYS A 920 -45.51 5.15 -9.30
CA LYS A 920 -46.05 6.42 -8.78
C LYS A 920 -47.57 6.37 -8.51
N GLY A 921 -48.29 5.51 -9.23
CA GLY A 921 -49.72 5.27 -9.03
C GLY A 921 -50.05 4.56 -7.72
N ASP A 922 -49.13 3.74 -7.21
CA ASP A 922 -49.26 3.03 -5.92
C ASP A 922 -48.92 3.93 -4.72
N MET A 923 -48.34 5.12 -4.99
CA MET A 923 -47.83 6.05 -3.99
C MET A 923 -48.46 7.46 -4.10
N LYS A 924 -49.73 7.51 -4.53
CA LYS A 924 -50.50 8.76 -4.75
C LYS A 924 -50.66 9.60 -3.47
N ASP A 925 -50.92 8.94 -2.35
CA ASP A 925 -51.10 9.56 -1.05
C ASP A 925 -50.35 8.80 0.05
N TRP A 926 -50.22 9.43 1.22
CA TRP A 926 -49.49 8.82 2.35
C TRP A 926 -50.15 7.54 2.85
N ARG A 927 -51.48 7.44 2.77
CA ARG A 927 -52.22 6.22 3.17
C ARG A 927 -51.82 5.03 2.30
N SER A 928 -51.66 5.23 1.00
CA SER A 928 -51.19 4.18 0.08
C SER A 928 -49.75 3.76 0.38
N ILE A 929 -48.88 4.72 0.71
CA ILE A 929 -47.49 4.43 1.13
C ILE A 929 -47.46 3.62 2.44
N VAL A 930 -48.25 4.01 3.44
CA VAL A 930 -48.36 3.28 4.72
C VAL A 930 -48.90 1.86 4.51
N ALA A 931 -49.83 1.66 3.58
CA ALA A 931 -50.32 0.32 3.21
C ALA A 931 -49.23 -0.56 2.61
N LEU A 932 -48.35 0.00 1.78
CA LEU A 932 -47.18 -0.70 1.20
C LEU A 932 -46.12 -1.02 2.26
N ILE A 933 -45.80 -0.07 3.14
CA ILE A 933 -44.88 -0.28 4.27
C ILE A 933 -45.43 -1.34 5.23
N GLY A 934 -46.76 -1.38 5.40
CA GLY A 934 -47.47 -2.25 6.33
C GLY A 934 -47.68 -3.69 5.87
N LYS A 935 -47.31 -4.06 4.64
CA LYS A 935 -47.43 -5.45 4.15
C LYS A 935 -46.56 -6.41 4.98
N THR A 936 -47.01 -7.66 5.12
CA THR A 936 -46.36 -8.72 5.91
C THR A 936 -45.96 -9.91 5.05
N GLY A 937 -45.15 -10.83 5.59
CA GLY A 937 -44.72 -12.03 4.87
C GLY A 937 -43.78 -11.72 3.69
N LYS A 938 -44.00 -12.38 2.54
CA LYS A 938 -43.17 -12.19 1.31
C LYS A 938 -43.20 -10.75 0.79
N GLU A 939 -44.30 -10.05 1.03
CA GLU A 939 -44.50 -8.66 0.59
C GLU A 939 -43.99 -7.60 1.57
N SER A 940 -43.41 -8.02 2.71
CA SER A 940 -42.94 -7.07 3.72
C SER A 940 -41.77 -6.24 3.22
N LEU A 941 -41.76 -4.96 3.57
CA LEU A 941 -40.77 -3.99 3.10
C LEU A 941 -39.33 -4.46 3.40
N LYS A 942 -39.06 -4.90 4.63
CA LYS A 942 -37.73 -5.39 5.05
C LYS A 942 -37.28 -6.59 4.23
N ARG A 943 -38.19 -7.54 3.97
CA ARG A 943 -37.88 -8.73 3.18
C ARG A 943 -37.65 -8.40 1.72
N ARG A 944 -38.45 -7.49 1.14
CA ARG A 944 -38.25 -7.00 -0.24
C ARG A 944 -36.90 -6.31 -0.42
N VAL A 945 -36.42 -5.58 0.59
CA VAL A 945 -35.06 -5.00 0.62
C VAL A 945 -33.98 -6.07 0.73
N MET A 946 -34.17 -7.07 1.58
CA MET A 946 -33.21 -8.18 1.76
C MET A 946 -33.09 -9.06 0.50
N GLU A 947 -34.21 -9.38 -0.13
CA GLU A 947 -34.28 -10.17 -1.35
C GLU A 947 -34.02 -9.33 -2.63
N PHE A 948 -33.77 -8.03 -2.49
CA PHE A 948 -33.57 -7.12 -3.62
C PHE A 948 -32.31 -7.50 -4.41
N ARG A 949 -32.50 -7.78 -5.70
CA ARG A 949 -31.41 -8.02 -6.66
C ARG A 949 -31.29 -6.82 -7.57
N ILE A 950 -30.12 -6.18 -7.52
CA ILE A 950 -29.82 -4.97 -8.29
C ILE A 950 -29.90 -5.19 -9.82
N ARG A 951 -29.73 -6.43 -10.31
CA ARG A 951 -29.93 -6.80 -11.73
C ARG A 951 -31.36 -6.53 -12.23
N ASN A 952 -32.32 -6.43 -11.33
CA ASN A 952 -33.72 -6.16 -11.65
C ASN A 952 -34.03 -4.65 -11.68
N LEU A 953 -33.07 -3.79 -11.36
CA LEU A 953 -33.23 -2.34 -11.36
C LEU A 953 -32.83 -1.78 -12.72
N THR A 954 -33.74 -1.08 -13.38
CA THR A 954 -33.44 -0.36 -14.63
C THR A 954 -32.86 1.02 -14.32
N MET A 955 -32.02 1.53 -15.23
CA MET A 955 -31.41 2.86 -15.09
C MET A 955 -32.46 3.97 -15.00
N GLU A 956 -33.56 3.84 -15.75
CA GLU A 956 -34.70 4.78 -15.72
C GLU A 956 -35.31 4.91 -14.30
N VAL A 957 -35.46 3.80 -13.59
CA VAL A 957 -36.00 3.78 -12.22
C VAL A 957 -34.97 4.32 -11.23
N ALA A 958 -33.68 4.04 -11.43
CA ALA A 958 -32.59 4.57 -10.61
C ALA A 958 -32.47 6.10 -10.73
N ASP A 959 -32.53 6.64 -11.95
CA ASP A 959 -32.51 8.08 -12.21
C ASP A 959 -33.73 8.80 -11.63
N GLU A 960 -34.90 8.18 -11.75
CA GLU A 960 -36.14 8.73 -11.18
C GLU A 960 -36.11 8.73 -9.65
N ALA A 961 -35.58 7.69 -9.02
CA ALA A 961 -35.32 7.65 -7.58
C ALA A 961 -34.26 8.69 -7.16
N LYS A 962 -33.20 8.86 -7.96
CA LYS A 962 -32.15 9.86 -7.74
C LYS A 962 -32.69 11.29 -7.78
N GLN A 963 -33.51 11.63 -8.77
CA GLN A 963 -34.16 12.94 -8.87
C GLN A 963 -35.08 13.21 -7.68
N LEU A 964 -35.73 12.18 -7.16
CA LEU A 964 -36.59 12.30 -5.99
C LEU A 964 -35.79 12.52 -4.70
N LEU A 965 -34.63 11.87 -4.57
CA LEU A 965 -33.80 11.87 -3.36
C LEU A 965 -32.74 12.99 -3.33
N SER A 966 -32.36 13.55 -4.48
CA SER A 966 -31.32 14.59 -4.61
C SER A 966 -31.58 15.91 -3.86
N PRO A 967 -32.82 16.40 -3.65
CA PRO A 967 -33.02 17.64 -2.90
C PRO A 967 -32.89 17.44 -1.39
N MET A 968 -32.72 16.21 -0.89
CA MET A 968 -32.58 15.90 0.53
C MET A 968 -31.13 15.60 0.88
N SER A 969 -30.65 16.15 1.99
CA SER A 969 -29.40 15.73 2.62
C SER A 969 -29.62 14.61 3.63
N LEU A 970 -28.59 13.81 3.90
CA LEU A 970 -28.64 12.76 4.93
C LEU A 970 -29.01 13.34 6.30
N THR A 971 -28.52 14.53 6.63
CA THR A 971 -28.78 15.22 7.90
C THR A 971 -30.26 15.57 8.04
N GLU A 972 -30.87 16.16 7.01
CA GLU A 972 -32.32 16.50 7.01
C GLU A 972 -33.21 15.26 7.14
N VAL A 973 -32.81 14.14 6.53
CA VAL A 973 -33.54 12.87 6.66
C VAL A 973 -33.37 12.27 8.07
N ARG A 974 -32.16 12.31 8.63
CA ARG A 974 -31.85 11.76 9.95
C ARG A 974 -32.57 12.54 11.06
N ASP A 975 -32.57 13.86 10.98
CA ASP A 975 -33.28 14.74 11.93
C ASP A 975 -34.81 14.51 11.90
N ALA A 976 -35.33 14.03 10.76
CA ALA A 976 -36.74 13.67 10.62
C ALA A 976 -37.06 12.26 11.12
N SER A 977 -36.20 11.26 10.81
CA SER A 977 -36.31 9.89 11.33
C SER A 977 -35.06 9.08 11.05
N THR A 978 -34.45 8.51 12.10
CA THR A 978 -33.33 7.57 12.00
C THR A 978 -33.67 6.34 11.16
N GLY A 979 -34.92 5.85 11.25
CA GLY A 979 -35.40 4.75 10.42
C GLY A 979 -35.46 5.11 8.94
N ALA A 980 -35.93 6.31 8.60
CA ALA A 980 -35.92 6.80 7.22
C ALA A 980 -34.47 6.96 6.71
N ALA A 981 -33.54 7.44 7.53
CA ALA A 981 -32.13 7.57 7.13
C ALA A 981 -31.50 6.24 6.70
N THR A 982 -31.84 5.12 7.36
CA THR A 982 -31.38 3.79 6.94
C THR A 982 -31.90 3.40 5.55
N PHE A 983 -33.18 3.65 5.25
CA PHE A 983 -33.75 3.43 3.92
C PHE A 983 -33.17 4.36 2.85
N TYR A 984 -32.85 5.61 3.22
CA TYR A 984 -32.21 6.58 2.34
C TYR A 984 -30.80 6.14 1.93
N LEU A 985 -29.97 5.72 2.90
CA LEU A 985 -28.61 5.22 2.63
C LEU A 985 -28.63 3.97 1.74
N TRP A 986 -29.53 3.03 2.01
CA TRP A 986 -29.74 1.87 1.16
C TRP A 986 -30.14 2.28 -0.27
N SER A 987 -31.07 3.22 -0.41
CA SER A 987 -31.55 3.69 -1.71
C SER A 987 -30.44 4.36 -2.53
N LEU A 988 -29.62 5.20 -1.91
CA LEU A 988 -28.47 5.84 -2.58
C LEU A 988 -27.43 4.81 -3.03
N ALA A 989 -27.13 3.81 -2.21
CA ALA A 989 -26.17 2.76 -2.57
C ALA A 989 -26.66 1.91 -3.76
N MET A 990 -27.97 1.64 -3.86
CA MET A 990 -28.55 0.92 -5.00
C MET A 990 -28.52 1.76 -6.28
N ILE A 991 -28.77 3.08 -6.18
CA ILE A 991 -28.66 4.01 -7.31
C ILE A 991 -27.22 4.05 -7.81
N GLU A 992 -26.24 4.25 -6.93
CA GLU A 992 -24.82 4.31 -7.29
C GLU A 992 -24.32 3.01 -7.95
N GLU A 993 -24.77 1.83 -7.48
CA GLU A 993 -24.45 0.55 -8.13
C GLU A 993 -25.12 0.41 -9.51
N ALA A 994 -26.32 0.94 -9.71
CA ALA A 994 -26.98 0.93 -11.01
C ALA A 994 -26.24 1.82 -12.03
N GLU A 995 -25.83 3.02 -11.63
CA GLU A 995 -25.09 3.97 -12.47
C GLU A 995 -23.75 3.37 -12.95
N GLN A 996 -22.99 2.78 -12.02
CA GLN A 996 -21.69 2.16 -12.34
C GLN A 996 -21.80 0.90 -13.21
N ARG A 997 -22.95 0.21 -13.20
CA ARG A 997 -23.20 -0.91 -14.12
C ARG A 997 -23.50 -0.43 -15.53
N HIS A 998 -24.21 0.68 -15.66
CA HIS A 998 -24.55 1.26 -16.95
C HIS A 998 -23.37 1.95 -17.64
N GLU A 999 -22.41 2.50 -16.89
CA GLU A 999 -21.16 3.06 -17.47
C GLU A 999 -20.20 2.00 -18.04
N LYS A 1000 -20.40 0.72 -17.69
CA LYS A 1000 -19.52 -0.40 -18.07
C LYS A 1000 -20.11 -1.33 -19.14
N GLN A 1001 -21.41 -1.21 -19.43
CA GLN A 1001 -22.08 -1.86 -20.55
C GLN A 1001 -21.99 -0.98 -21.79
#